data_AF-A0A519VPF5-F1
#
_entry.id   AF-A0A519VPF5-F1
#
_cell.length_a   1.000
_cell.length_b   1.000
_cell.length_c   1.000
_cell.angle_alpha   90.00
_cell.angle_beta   90.00
_cell.angle_gamma   90.00
#
_symmetry.space_group_name_H-M   'P 1'
#
loop_
_entity.id
_entity.type
_entity.pdbx_description
1 polymer ?
#
loop_
_entity_poly.entity_id
_entity_poly.type
_entity_poly.pdbx_seq_one_letter_code
_entity_poly.pdbx_strand_id
1 'polypeptide(L)'
;MTATPLSTTTATIDVPTLLARLGYAPATSGGIRLRGCHNPDGSLRWVWPSTLRQPLFLEFYNAASPKARLFSALVRVVFACRLQGLFFKKLPGHFVATGAQTWPGSDFALFTGTPGPHRKAVCCYEAAPGQRVFAKLPLGAAATKKVAAEARHLHNLAECGFTSFALPRLVGYEPSHLLQSSVKPAGARRATSFGAAHARCLTELLDTTEVRQPLIASTCWQTIGEQITALEELPETPIPFGLRRKLRHLRETIDPISQLPFAFAHGDFTPWNCWLGPDKLAIYDLELAQPEASLLYDLFHFEAQQALLVARLPAAGIRERVLAVAAEFFPTVPTAEVVLAWQLYLLHQVSTGALLYHAQLDWHPQIGWLLNGWNTLLTGELAPTVEHRQLAIYDLLDYVQLLPQPGVVLKPRAENAYYPAPTSDLDLLLTRPDTLAGVQLMQRFPLVQSAKVRRAAHMVSVDCLFQDGSLLSVDLLHQLHRKELQLLDAPAVLAQAEQAVAGVPVPSLLHDFAYTWLFYWLNQSDLPLTHLRHFQRQCPERQAALLAHLQETYGLTFGSLACASVYQPAKAALLHLALRQPPANGRLARQRRGLRYLLSTVADFVRPGGLIITFSGVDGAGKSTVIEHVKERLEKKWRKRVVVIRHRPSVL
;
A
#
# COMPACT_ATOMS: atom_id res chain seq x y z
N MET A 1 30.74 -13.08 6.83
CA MET A 1 30.35 -14.44 7.27
C MET A 1 30.09 -14.39 8.76
N THR A 2 28.82 -14.45 9.13
CA THR A 2 28.19 -14.92 10.38
C THR A 2 26.78 -14.34 10.31
N ALA A 3 25.87 -15.08 9.68
CA ALA A 3 24.47 -14.72 9.59
C ALA A 3 23.87 -14.84 10.99
N THR A 4 23.59 -13.70 11.61
CA THR A 4 22.75 -13.62 12.80
C THR A 4 21.36 -14.10 12.38
N PRO A 5 20.76 -15.09 13.06
CA PRO A 5 19.43 -15.54 12.70
C PRO A 5 18.45 -14.40 12.99
N LEU A 6 17.70 -14.00 11.97
CA LEU A 6 16.50 -13.20 12.11
C LEU A 6 15.63 -13.84 13.20
N SER A 7 15.39 -13.10 14.27
CA SER A 7 14.45 -13.46 15.33
C SER A 7 13.05 -13.53 14.74
N THR A 8 12.64 -14.71 14.28
CA THR A 8 11.27 -15.04 13.91
C THR A 8 10.44 -15.23 15.18
N THR A 9 9.88 -14.15 15.72
CA THR A 9 8.81 -14.20 16.74
C THR A 9 7.42 -14.17 16.10
N THR A 10 7.23 -14.83 14.95
CA THR A 10 5.93 -15.44 14.67
C THR A 10 5.81 -16.64 15.61
N ALA A 11 5.02 -16.53 16.68
CA ALA A 11 4.77 -17.66 17.58
C ALA A 11 4.39 -18.90 16.76
N THR A 12 5.34 -19.81 16.62
CA THR A 12 5.13 -21.10 15.95
C THR A 12 4.11 -21.83 16.76
N ILE A 13 2.92 -22.01 16.21
CA ILE A 13 1.85 -22.68 16.95
C ILE A 13 2.23 -24.13 17.16
N ASP A 14 2.25 -24.49 18.43
CA ASP A 14 2.56 -25.83 18.88
C ASP A 14 1.39 -26.80 18.63
N VAL A 15 1.69 -27.95 18.01
CA VAL A 15 0.71 -28.97 17.62
C VAL A 15 -0.05 -29.51 18.84
N PRO A 16 0.63 -29.90 19.95
CA PRO A 16 -0.02 -30.22 21.21
C PRO A 16 -1.03 -29.18 21.69
N THR A 17 -0.72 -27.89 21.61
CA THR A 17 -1.64 -26.84 22.07
C THR A 17 -2.89 -26.76 21.20
N LEU A 18 -2.76 -26.91 19.89
CA LEU A 18 -3.92 -26.98 18.99
C LEU A 18 -4.74 -28.26 19.22
N LEU A 19 -4.08 -29.39 19.42
CA LEU A 19 -4.76 -30.66 19.67
C LEU A 19 -5.48 -30.69 21.02
N ALA A 20 -4.95 -30.03 22.04
CA ALA A 20 -5.63 -29.86 23.33
C ALA A 20 -7.00 -29.18 23.15
N ARG A 21 -7.10 -28.20 22.24
CA ARG A 21 -8.38 -27.53 21.91
C ARG A 21 -9.38 -28.43 21.19
N LEU A 22 -8.90 -29.50 20.56
CA LEU A 22 -9.72 -30.54 19.95
C LEU A 22 -10.02 -31.70 20.92
N GLY A 23 -9.63 -31.59 22.20
CA GLY A 23 -9.80 -32.66 23.18
C GLY A 23 -8.78 -33.80 23.05
N TYR A 24 -7.56 -33.51 22.61
CA TYR A 24 -6.47 -34.49 22.51
C TYR A 24 -5.24 -34.09 23.34
N ALA A 25 -4.62 -35.06 24.01
CA ALA A 25 -3.40 -34.84 24.78
C ALA A 25 -2.23 -35.70 24.26
N PRO A 26 -0.97 -35.26 24.40
CA PRO A 26 0.19 -36.08 24.10
C PRO A 26 0.17 -37.40 24.90
N ALA A 27 0.51 -38.50 24.24
CA ALA A 27 0.61 -39.82 24.83
C ALA A 27 2.00 -40.42 24.57
N THR A 28 2.52 -41.16 25.56
CA THR A 28 3.81 -41.86 25.47
C THR A 28 3.73 -43.12 24.61
N SER A 29 2.57 -43.79 24.59
CA SER A 29 2.26 -44.93 23.71
C SER A 29 0.75 -45.02 23.45
N GLY A 30 0.36 -45.66 22.35
CA GLY A 30 -1.04 -45.70 21.91
C GLY A 30 -1.51 -44.38 21.27
N GLY A 31 -2.80 -44.27 20.94
CA GLY A 31 -3.38 -43.07 20.34
C GLY A 31 -3.11 -42.89 18.83
N ILE A 32 -3.54 -41.75 18.29
CA ILE A 32 -3.36 -41.41 16.88
C ILE A 32 -2.01 -40.77 16.62
N ARG A 33 -1.38 -41.14 15.51
CA ARG A 33 -0.25 -40.42 14.93
C ARG A 33 -0.76 -39.43 13.89
N LEU A 34 -0.12 -38.28 13.79
CA LEU A 34 -0.48 -37.26 12.82
C LEU A 34 0.44 -37.28 11.59
N ARG A 35 -0.06 -36.72 10.49
CA ARG A 35 0.70 -36.26 9.32
C ARG A 35 0.44 -34.77 9.14
N GLY A 36 1.31 -34.11 8.38
CA GLY A 36 1.12 -32.71 8.07
C GLY A 36 1.80 -32.23 6.80
N CYS A 37 1.41 -31.03 6.38
CA CYS A 37 1.98 -30.31 5.26
C CYS A 37 2.43 -28.92 5.73
N HIS A 38 3.61 -28.48 5.31
CA HIS A 38 4.18 -27.19 5.70
C HIS A 38 3.96 -26.14 4.61
N ASN A 39 3.90 -24.88 5.04
CA ASN A 39 4.05 -23.71 4.19
C ASN A 39 5.51 -23.61 3.67
N PRO A 40 5.77 -22.79 2.63
CA PRO A 40 7.13 -22.57 2.12
C PRO A 40 8.12 -22.03 3.18
N ASP A 41 7.63 -21.32 4.19
CA ASP A 41 8.41 -20.81 5.32
C ASP A 41 8.72 -21.88 6.39
N GLY A 42 8.30 -23.14 6.18
CA GLY A 42 8.48 -24.24 7.11
C GLY A 42 7.43 -24.33 8.22
N SER A 43 6.54 -23.34 8.36
CA SER A 43 5.44 -23.41 9.33
C SER A 43 4.43 -24.48 8.96
N LEU A 44 3.85 -25.15 9.96
CA LEU A 44 2.87 -26.21 9.70
C LEU A 44 1.55 -25.60 9.22
N ARG A 45 1.06 -26.02 8.04
CA ARG A 45 -0.17 -25.50 7.42
C ARG A 45 -1.37 -26.38 7.71
N TRP A 46 -1.25 -27.68 7.43
CA TRP A 46 -2.32 -28.66 7.59
C TRP A 46 -1.85 -29.83 8.42
N VAL A 47 -2.75 -30.35 9.25
CA VAL A 47 -2.51 -31.49 10.16
C VAL A 47 -3.69 -32.44 10.09
N TRP A 48 -3.44 -33.75 10.07
CA TRP A 48 -4.51 -34.75 10.09
C TRP A 48 -4.04 -36.09 10.68
N PRO A 49 -4.95 -36.92 11.20
CA PRO A 49 -4.66 -38.28 11.63
C PRO A 49 -4.09 -39.13 10.49
N SER A 50 -3.05 -39.91 10.78
CA SER A 50 -2.39 -40.77 9.78
C SER A 50 -3.27 -41.90 9.26
N THR A 51 -4.38 -42.17 9.94
CA THR A 51 -5.45 -43.12 9.59
C THR A 51 -6.46 -42.55 8.60
N LEU A 52 -6.47 -41.23 8.40
CA LEU A 52 -7.47 -40.55 7.57
C LEU A 52 -7.40 -41.05 6.11
N ARG A 53 -8.55 -41.49 5.59
CA ARG A 53 -8.66 -42.09 4.25
C ARG A 53 -9.07 -41.11 3.16
N GLN A 54 -9.62 -39.96 3.53
CA GLN A 54 -9.99 -38.90 2.59
C GLN A 54 -9.17 -37.64 2.87
N PRO A 55 -8.76 -36.87 1.85
CA PRO A 55 -7.96 -35.67 2.05
C PRO A 55 -8.82 -34.48 2.51
N LEU A 56 -9.39 -34.55 3.72
CA LEU A 56 -10.29 -33.52 4.26
C LEU A 56 -9.63 -32.13 4.31
N PHE A 57 -8.31 -32.04 4.45
CA PHE A 57 -7.59 -30.76 4.44
C PHE A 57 -7.74 -29.99 3.12
N LEU A 58 -8.12 -30.65 2.02
CA LEU A 58 -8.41 -29.97 0.76
C LEU A 58 -9.66 -29.08 0.83
N GLU A 59 -10.51 -29.23 1.85
CA GLU A 59 -11.64 -28.33 2.07
C GLU A 59 -11.19 -26.92 2.48
N PHE A 60 -9.98 -26.77 3.02
CA PHE A 60 -9.36 -25.47 3.30
C PHE A 60 -8.60 -24.90 2.09
N TYR A 61 -8.51 -25.65 0.99
CA TYR A 61 -7.67 -25.29 -0.14
C TYR A 61 -8.49 -24.67 -1.27
N ASN A 62 -8.15 -23.44 -1.64
CA ASN A 62 -8.78 -22.77 -2.77
C ASN A 62 -8.20 -23.28 -4.11
N ALA A 63 -8.86 -24.27 -4.71
CA ALA A 63 -8.50 -24.84 -6.02
C ALA A 63 -9.01 -24.01 -7.21
N ALA A 64 -8.79 -22.69 -7.20
CA ALA A 64 -9.28 -21.78 -8.24
C ALA A 64 -8.49 -21.89 -9.56
N SER A 65 -7.16 -22.03 -9.50
CA SER A 65 -6.27 -22.05 -10.67
C SER A 65 -6.08 -23.46 -11.26
N PRO A 66 -5.70 -23.60 -12.55
CA PRO A 66 -5.42 -24.91 -13.15
C PRO A 66 -4.36 -25.72 -12.37
N LYS A 67 -3.29 -25.05 -11.93
CA LYS A 67 -2.25 -25.65 -11.08
C LYS A 67 -2.82 -26.15 -9.75
N ALA A 68 -3.68 -25.35 -9.11
CA ALA A 68 -4.30 -25.73 -7.84
C ALA A 68 -5.27 -26.90 -8.01
N ARG A 69 -6.04 -26.95 -9.11
CA ARG A 69 -6.92 -28.06 -9.45
C ARG A 69 -6.14 -29.35 -9.70
N LEU A 70 -5.04 -29.28 -10.46
CA LEU A 70 -4.16 -30.40 -10.70
C LEU A 70 -3.56 -30.94 -9.38
N PHE A 71 -3.09 -30.05 -8.52
CA PHE A 71 -2.61 -30.42 -7.18
C PHE A 71 -3.69 -31.14 -6.37
N SER A 72 -4.92 -30.58 -6.30
CA SER A 72 -6.03 -31.23 -5.60
C SER A 72 -6.39 -32.59 -6.19
N ALA A 73 -6.38 -32.74 -7.52
CA ALA A 73 -6.64 -34.01 -8.19
C ALA A 73 -5.56 -35.05 -7.85
N LEU A 74 -4.28 -34.68 -7.92
CA LEU A 74 -3.17 -35.55 -7.58
C LEU A 74 -3.22 -36.00 -6.11
N VAL A 75 -3.51 -35.09 -5.18
CA VAL A 75 -3.68 -35.44 -3.76
C VAL A 75 -4.83 -36.42 -3.56
N ARG A 76 -5.96 -36.26 -4.26
CA ARG A 76 -7.08 -37.21 -4.20
C ARG A 76 -6.67 -38.59 -4.71
N VAL A 77 -5.91 -38.67 -5.80
CA VAL A 77 -5.36 -39.94 -6.30
C VAL A 77 -4.42 -40.58 -5.29
N VAL A 78 -3.51 -39.81 -4.68
CA VAL A 78 -2.59 -40.31 -3.63
C VAL A 78 -3.37 -40.94 -2.47
N PHE A 79 -4.45 -40.32 -2.02
CA PHE A 79 -5.30 -40.87 -0.96
C PHE A 79 -6.09 -42.11 -1.41
N ALA A 80 -6.67 -42.08 -2.62
CA ALA A 80 -7.38 -43.23 -3.19
C ALA A 80 -6.49 -44.47 -3.34
N CYS A 81 -5.23 -44.27 -3.73
CA CYS A 81 -4.22 -45.33 -3.85
C CYS A 81 -3.53 -45.69 -2.52
N ARG A 82 -3.90 -45.04 -1.40
CA ARG A 82 -3.26 -45.22 -0.08
C ARG A 82 -1.75 -44.94 -0.04
N LEU A 83 -1.28 -44.02 -0.88
CA LEU A 83 0.13 -43.65 -1.04
C LEU A 83 0.55 -42.44 -0.17
N GLN A 84 -0.32 -41.95 0.72
CA GLN A 84 -0.03 -40.79 1.58
C GLN A 84 1.22 -40.99 2.46
N GLY A 85 1.62 -42.24 2.69
CA GLY A 85 2.86 -42.62 3.35
C GLY A 85 4.13 -42.05 2.72
N LEU A 86 4.14 -41.98 1.38
CA LEU A 86 5.30 -41.58 0.59
C LEU A 86 5.43 -40.06 0.46
N PHE A 87 4.29 -39.35 0.42
CA PHE A 87 4.24 -37.92 0.13
C PHE A 87 4.13 -37.03 1.37
N PHE A 88 3.57 -37.55 2.47
CA PHE A 88 3.32 -36.76 3.68
C PHE A 88 3.96 -37.41 4.90
N LYS A 89 4.99 -36.79 5.47
CA LYS A 89 5.70 -37.36 6.63
C LYS A 89 4.81 -37.39 7.87
N LYS A 90 5.05 -38.39 8.74
CA LYS A 90 4.43 -38.44 10.06
C LYS A 90 5.07 -37.38 10.95
N LEU A 91 4.25 -36.67 11.72
CA LEU A 91 4.70 -35.74 12.74
C LEU A 91 5.16 -36.50 14.00
N PRO A 92 6.04 -35.91 14.83
CA PRO A 92 6.45 -36.51 16.10
C PRO A 92 5.28 -36.58 17.09
N GLY A 93 5.35 -37.57 18.00
CA GLY A 93 4.36 -37.76 19.07
C GLY A 93 3.16 -38.63 18.70
N HIS A 94 2.43 -39.01 19.74
CA HIS A 94 1.13 -39.66 19.68
C HIS A 94 0.13 -38.84 20.50
N PHE A 95 -1.15 -38.93 20.14
CA PHE A 95 -2.20 -38.17 20.80
C PHE A 95 -3.41 -39.04 21.10
N VAL A 96 -3.91 -38.94 22.33
CA VAL A 96 -5.10 -39.68 22.79
C VAL A 96 -6.24 -38.70 23.07
N ALA A 97 -7.46 -39.11 22.75
CA ALA A 97 -8.64 -38.32 23.08
C ALA A 97 -8.80 -38.27 24.61
N THR A 98 -9.01 -37.08 25.15
CA THR A 98 -9.19 -36.86 26.60
C THR A 98 -10.64 -36.96 27.03
N GLY A 99 -11.58 -36.92 26.08
CA GLY A 99 -13.02 -36.80 26.34
C GLY A 99 -13.46 -35.38 26.73
N ALA A 100 -12.54 -34.40 26.78
CA ALA A 100 -12.86 -33.01 27.08
C ALA A 100 -13.74 -32.34 26.01
N GLN A 101 -13.68 -32.86 24.78
CA GLN A 101 -14.56 -32.49 23.68
C GLN A 101 -15.15 -33.77 23.08
N THR A 102 -16.42 -33.71 22.68
CA THR A 102 -17.11 -34.81 21.98
C THR A 102 -16.80 -34.84 20.49
N TRP A 103 -16.11 -33.81 20.00
CA TRP A 103 -15.70 -33.60 18.62
C TRP A 103 -14.27 -33.03 18.59
N PRO A 104 -13.55 -33.16 17.47
CA PRO A 104 -13.81 -34.09 16.37
C PRO A 104 -13.52 -35.53 16.80
N GLY A 105 -14.12 -36.50 16.10
CA GLY A 105 -13.76 -37.90 16.24
C GLY A 105 -12.34 -38.20 15.73
N SER A 106 -12.07 -39.48 15.43
CA SER A 106 -10.74 -39.93 15.00
C SER A 106 -10.32 -39.49 13.59
N ASP A 107 -11.27 -39.01 12.78
CA ASP A 107 -11.04 -38.57 11.40
C ASP A 107 -11.34 -37.06 11.26
N PHE A 108 -10.29 -36.27 11.12
CA PHE A 108 -10.38 -34.82 10.94
C PHE A 108 -9.21 -34.27 10.12
N ALA A 109 -9.34 -33.02 9.67
CA ALA A 109 -8.21 -32.23 9.20
C ALA A 109 -8.23 -30.85 9.87
N LEU A 110 -7.06 -30.33 10.18
CA LEU A 110 -6.85 -29.06 10.85
C LEU A 110 -5.99 -28.14 9.99
N PHE A 111 -6.50 -26.94 9.72
CA PHE A 111 -5.74 -25.81 9.22
C PHE A 111 -5.28 -24.96 10.41
N THR A 112 -3.98 -24.66 10.49
CA THR A 112 -3.36 -23.96 11.64
C THR A 112 -3.54 -22.43 11.61
N GLY A 113 -4.25 -21.92 10.60
CA GLY A 113 -4.54 -20.50 10.44
C GLY A 113 -3.40 -19.71 9.79
N THR A 114 -3.77 -18.61 9.14
CA THR A 114 -2.82 -17.63 8.60
C THR A 114 -2.30 -16.74 9.74
N PRO A 115 -0.97 -16.50 9.86
CA PRO A 115 -0.42 -15.57 10.83
C PRO A 115 -1.08 -14.18 10.77
N GLY A 116 -1.37 -13.59 11.92
CA GLY A 116 -1.93 -12.25 12.05
C GLY A 116 -2.80 -12.07 13.31
N PRO A 117 -3.26 -10.84 13.61
CA PRO A 117 -4.06 -10.53 14.80
C PRO A 117 -5.38 -11.32 14.89
N HIS A 118 -5.94 -11.70 13.74
CA HIS A 118 -7.21 -12.44 13.64
C HIS A 118 -7.01 -13.94 13.40
N ARG A 119 -5.82 -14.48 13.71
CA ARG A 119 -5.51 -15.88 13.43
C ARG A 119 -6.52 -16.82 14.10
N LYS A 120 -7.09 -17.71 13.30
CA LYS A 120 -7.98 -18.80 13.74
C LYS A 120 -7.53 -20.11 13.12
N ALA A 121 -7.48 -21.17 13.91
CA ALA A 121 -7.34 -22.53 13.36
C ALA A 121 -8.72 -23.05 12.95
N VAL A 122 -8.79 -23.89 11.92
CA VAL A 122 -10.05 -24.43 11.42
C VAL A 122 -9.95 -25.94 11.32
N CYS A 123 -10.78 -26.65 12.06
CA CYS A 123 -10.90 -28.11 11.98
C CYS A 123 -12.09 -28.47 11.08
N CYS A 124 -11.94 -29.49 10.25
CA CYS A 124 -12.96 -30.05 9.38
C CYS A 124 -13.09 -31.53 9.71
N TYR A 125 -14.31 -31.96 10.00
CA TYR A 125 -14.63 -33.36 10.28
C TYR A 125 -16.04 -33.69 9.77
N GLU A 126 -16.38 -34.97 9.81
CA GLU A 126 -17.67 -35.49 9.39
C GLU A 126 -18.42 -35.97 10.63
N ALA A 127 -19.55 -35.32 10.97
CA ALA A 127 -20.34 -35.66 12.16
C ALA A 127 -21.22 -36.89 11.92
N ALA A 128 -21.69 -37.05 10.69
CA ALA A 128 -22.41 -38.22 10.17
C ALA A 128 -22.13 -38.32 8.66
N PRO A 129 -22.38 -39.45 7.99
CA PRO A 129 -22.15 -39.59 6.55
C PRO A 129 -22.81 -38.44 5.74
N GLY A 130 -22.01 -37.67 5.02
CA GLY A 130 -22.42 -36.50 4.24
C GLY A 130 -22.58 -35.20 5.04
N GLN A 131 -22.52 -35.23 6.37
CA GLN A 131 -22.66 -34.07 7.24
C GLN A 131 -21.31 -33.56 7.71
N ARG A 132 -20.73 -32.65 6.90
CA ARG A 132 -19.45 -32.01 7.20
C ARG A 132 -19.61 -30.81 8.11
N VAL A 133 -18.77 -30.73 9.13
CA VAL A 133 -18.74 -29.65 10.13
C VAL A 133 -17.36 -28.99 10.14
N PHE A 134 -17.36 -27.67 10.30
CA PHE A 134 -16.17 -26.87 10.49
C PHE A 134 -16.17 -26.28 11.90
N ALA A 135 -15.09 -26.52 12.65
CA ALA A 135 -14.85 -25.89 13.93
C ALA A 135 -13.80 -24.78 13.78
N LYS A 136 -14.17 -23.53 14.04
CA LYS A 136 -13.26 -22.38 14.05
C LYS A 136 -12.77 -22.13 15.48
N LEU A 137 -11.45 -22.20 15.67
CA LEU A 137 -10.76 -22.08 16.94
C LEU A 137 -10.00 -20.74 16.99
N PRO A 138 -10.50 -19.70 17.68
CA PRO A 138 -9.85 -18.40 17.74
C PRO A 138 -8.51 -18.44 18.50
N LEU A 139 -7.44 -17.87 17.93
CA LEU A 139 -6.10 -17.87 18.51
C LEU A 139 -5.74 -16.45 18.98
N GLY A 140 -6.36 -16.04 20.09
CA GLY A 140 -6.15 -14.73 20.71
C GLY A 140 -7.44 -13.91 20.85
N ALA A 141 -7.38 -12.84 21.63
CA ALA A 141 -8.58 -12.07 21.98
C ALA A 141 -9.30 -11.45 20.77
N ALA A 142 -8.55 -10.93 19.79
CA ALA A 142 -9.14 -10.34 18.59
C ALA A 142 -9.84 -11.39 17.71
N ALA A 143 -9.24 -12.57 17.55
CA ALA A 143 -9.88 -13.70 16.87
C ALA A 143 -11.14 -14.18 17.62
N THR A 144 -11.13 -14.22 18.96
CA THR A 144 -12.30 -14.60 19.76
C THR A 144 -13.48 -13.67 19.51
N LYS A 145 -13.24 -12.36 19.46
CA LYS A 145 -14.29 -11.37 19.13
C LYS A 145 -14.89 -11.61 17.75
N LYS A 146 -14.07 -11.93 16.74
CA LYS A 146 -14.52 -12.20 15.37
C LYS A 146 -15.34 -13.50 15.25
N VAL A 147 -14.88 -14.57 15.88
CA VAL A 147 -15.62 -15.85 15.89
C VAL A 147 -16.96 -15.70 16.63
N ALA A 148 -16.99 -14.95 17.73
CA ALA A 148 -18.23 -14.61 18.44
C ALA A 148 -19.19 -13.77 17.58
N ALA A 149 -18.67 -12.79 16.84
CA ALA A 149 -19.47 -11.99 15.91
C ALA A 149 -20.07 -12.86 14.81
N GLU A 150 -19.28 -13.73 14.18
CA GLU A 150 -19.76 -14.67 13.16
C GLU A 150 -20.88 -15.58 13.68
N ALA A 151 -20.74 -16.14 14.89
CA ALA A 151 -21.78 -16.96 15.50
C ALA A 151 -23.11 -16.19 15.64
N ARG A 152 -23.05 -14.93 16.08
CA ARG A 152 -24.24 -14.05 16.18
C ARG A 152 -24.83 -13.74 14.81
N HIS A 153 -24.01 -13.45 13.80
CA HIS A 153 -24.52 -13.19 12.44
C HIS A 153 -25.21 -14.41 11.85
N LEU A 154 -24.63 -15.60 12.00
CA LEU A 154 -25.26 -16.85 11.53
C LEU A 154 -26.58 -17.13 12.24
N HIS A 155 -26.65 -16.84 13.55
CA HIS A 155 -27.90 -16.99 14.30
C HIS A 155 -28.98 -16.03 13.79
N ASN A 156 -28.68 -14.73 13.73
CA ASN A 156 -29.65 -13.71 13.31
C ASN A 156 -30.13 -13.91 11.86
N LEU A 157 -29.21 -14.21 10.94
CA LEU A 157 -29.54 -14.41 9.52
C LEU A 157 -30.32 -15.69 9.26
N ALA A 158 -30.22 -16.69 10.13
CA ALA A 158 -31.00 -17.92 9.99
C ALA A 158 -32.52 -17.65 10.15
N GLU A 159 -32.90 -16.60 10.90
CA GLU A 159 -34.29 -16.22 11.13
C GLU A 159 -34.91 -15.48 9.93
N CYS A 160 -34.09 -14.94 9.02
CA CYS A 160 -34.54 -14.15 7.87
C CYS A 160 -35.11 -14.98 6.71
N GLY A 161 -34.90 -16.30 6.69
CA GLY A 161 -35.55 -17.18 5.70
C GLY A 161 -35.08 -17.03 4.25
N PHE A 162 -33.81 -16.69 4.01
CA PHE A 162 -33.26 -16.47 2.67
C PHE A 162 -33.45 -17.67 1.71
N THR A 163 -33.81 -17.36 0.46
CA THR A 163 -34.13 -18.33 -0.59
C THR A 163 -33.12 -18.31 -1.74
N SER A 164 -32.54 -17.15 -2.05
CA SER A 164 -31.65 -16.96 -3.20
C SER A 164 -30.20 -17.41 -2.94
N PHE A 165 -29.84 -17.63 -1.67
CA PHE A 165 -28.54 -18.14 -1.26
C PHE A 165 -28.61 -19.08 -0.05
N ALA A 166 -27.45 -19.64 0.34
CA ALA A 166 -27.32 -20.52 1.50
C ALA A 166 -26.17 -20.05 2.41
N LEU A 167 -26.38 -20.18 3.72
CA LEU A 167 -25.43 -19.87 4.78
C LEU A 167 -25.09 -21.12 5.62
N PRO A 168 -23.94 -21.11 6.33
CA PRO A 168 -23.62 -22.17 7.27
C PRO A 168 -24.67 -22.20 8.36
N ARG A 169 -25.11 -23.39 8.76
CA ARG A 169 -25.95 -23.51 9.96
C ARG A 169 -25.06 -23.50 11.18
N LEU A 170 -25.42 -22.71 12.17
CA LEU A 170 -24.79 -22.74 13.49
C LEU A 170 -25.10 -24.09 14.14
N VAL A 171 -24.07 -24.91 14.36
CA VAL A 171 -24.19 -26.22 15.02
C VAL A 171 -23.99 -26.08 16.53
N GLY A 172 -23.08 -25.19 16.95
CA GLY A 172 -22.79 -24.92 18.35
C GLY A 172 -21.79 -23.78 18.49
N TYR A 173 -21.79 -23.12 19.64
CA TYR A 173 -20.87 -22.03 19.92
C TYR A 173 -20.47 -22.02 21.39
N GLU A 174 -19.16 -21.89 21.61
CA GLU A 174 -18.54 -21.56 22.89
C GLU A 174 -17.49 -20.47 22.67
N PRO A 175 -17.06 -19.73 23.70
CA PRO A 175 -15.96 -18.77 23.57
C PRO A 175 -14.65 -19.38 23.01
N SER A 176 -14.48 -20.69 23.19
CA SER A 176 -13.33 -21.45 22.72
C SER A 176 -13.42 -21.88 21.24
N HIS A 177 -14.63 -21.93 20.66
CA HIS A 177 -14.85 -22.42 19.29
C HIS A 177 -16.26 -22.12 18.72
N LEU A 178 -16.35 -22.04 17.39
CA LEU A 178 -17.61 -22.02 16.64
C LEU A 178 -17.72 -23.28 15.77
N LEU A 179 -18.82 -24.03 15.90
CA LEU A 179 -19.17 -25.15 15.03
C LEU A 179 -20.21 -24.72 14.00
N GLN A 180 -19.93 -24.97 12.72
CA GLN A 180 -20.86 -24.66 11.63
C GLN A 180 -20.90 -25.75 10.57
N SER A 181 -22.04 -25.88 9.88
CA SER A 181 -22.17 -26.83 8.78
C SER A 181 -21.39 -26.39 7.54
N SER A 182 -20.99 -27.34 6.71
CA SER A 182 -20.58 -27.03 5.33
C SER A 182 -21.74 -26.42 4.54
N VAL A 183 -21.43 -25.44 3.69
CA VAL A 183 -22.40 -24.85 2.74
C VAL A 183 -22.16 -25.24 1.30
N LYS A 184 -21.05 -25.93 1.01
CA LYS A 184 -20.64 -26.25 -0.35
C LYS A 184 -21.63 -27.23 -1.00
N PRO A 185 -22.41 -26.82 -2.01
CA PRO A 185 -23.32 -27.73 -2.68
C PRO A 185 -22.57 -28.76 -3.53
N ALA A 186 -23.22 -29.88 -3.83
CA ALA A 186 -22.70 -30.85 -4.79
C ALA A 186 -22.52 -30.19 -6.17
N GLY A 187 -21.40 -30.46 -6.84
CA GLY A 187 -21.08 -29.86 -8.15
C GLY A 187 -20.74 -28.37 -8.12
N ALA A 188 -20.63 -27.75 -6.94
CA ALA A 188 -20.36 -26.31 -6.84
C ALA A 188 -19.00 -25.92 -7.41
N ARG A 189 -18.97 -24.77 -8.07
CA ARG A 189 -17.75 -24.14 -8.59
C ARG A 189 -17.50 -22.81 -7.90
N ARG A 190 -16.25 -22.33 -7.95
CA ARG A 190 -15.94 -20.96 -7.52
C ARG A 190 -16.48 -19.97 -8.52
N ALA A 191 -17.11 -18.92 -8.03
CA ALA A 191 -17.56 -17.80 -8.85
C ALA A 191 -16.39 -16.85 -9.09
N THR A 192 -15.84 -16.80 -10.30
CA THR A 192 -14.69 -15.94 -10.62
C THR A 192 -15.07 -14.53 -11.08
N SER A 193 -16.37 -14.30 -11.32
CA SER A 193 -16.95 -13.02 -11.75
C SER A 193 -18.27 -12.79 -11.04
N PHE A 194 -18.62 -11.51 -10.86
CA PHE A 194 -19.96 -11.15 -10.41
C PHE A 194 -20.97 -11.52 -11.49
N GLY A 195 -22.22 -11.78 -11.09
CA GLY A 195 -23.24 -12.25 -12.01
C GLY A 195 -24.59 -12.41 -11.34
N ALA A 196 -25.59 -12.84 -12.09
CA ALA A 196 -26.99 -12.85 -11.66
C ALA A 196 -27.26 -13.56 -10.32
N ALA A 197 -26.53 -14.65 -10.00
CA ALA A 197 -26.68 -15.32 -8.70
C ALA A 197 -26.19 -14.45 -7.52
N HIS A 198 -25.13 -13.67 -7.71
CA HIS A 198 -24.66 -12.70 -6.72
C HIS A 198 -25.63 -11.52 -6.62
N ALA A 199 -26.10 -11.01 -7.75
CA ALA A 199 -27.07 -9.92 -7.78
C ALA A 199 -28.35 -10.29 -7.01
N ARG A 200 -28.91 -11.49 -7.24
CA ARG A 200 -30.08 -11.97 -6.49
C ARG A 200 -29.81 -12.10 -4.99
N CYS A 201 -28.65 -12.64 -4.61
CA CYS A 201 -28.22 -12.72 -3.21
C CYS A 201 -28.18 -11.34 -2.55
N LEU A 202 -27.52 -10.37 -3.19
CA LEU A 202 -27.41 -9.01 -2.66
C LEU A 202 -28.74 -8.26 -2.67
N THR A 203 -29.60 -8.50 -3.66
CA THR A 203 -30.96 -7.93 -3.71
C THR A 203 -31.79 -8.44 -2.52
N GLU A 204 -31.82 -9.75 -2.29
CA GLU A 204 -32.56 -10.33 -1.16
C GLU A 204 -32.02 -9.86 0.19
N LEU A 205 -30.69 -9.75 0.34
CA LEU A 205 -30.07 -9.18 1.54
C LEU A 205 -30.47 -7.73 1.77
N LEU A 206 -30.43 -6.90 0.72
CA LEU A 206 -30.82 -5.50 0.75
C LEU A 206 -32.29 -5.38 1.14
N ASP A 207 -33.20 -6.02 0.40
CA ASP A 207 -34.65 -5.96 0.64
C ASP A 207 -35.05 -6.41 2.06
N THR A 208 -34.28 -7.34 2.64
CA THR A 208 -34.59 -7.89 3.98
C THR A 208 -34.04 -7.03 5.12
N THR A 209 -32.93 -6.32 4.91
CA THR A 209 -32.17 -5.67 5.99
C THR A 209 -31.97 -4.17 5.80
N GLU A 210 -32.51 -3.59 4.73
CA GLU A 210 -32.35 -2.18 4.41
C GLU A 210 -32.96 -1.26 5.47
N VAL A 211 -32.17 -0.26 5.85
CA VAL A 211 -32.61 0.92 6.59
C VAL A 211 -32.11 2.15 5.84
N ARG A 212 -33.04 3.00 5.40
CA ARG A 212 -32.72 4.30 4.80
C ARG A 212 -32.64 5.36 5.88
N GLN A 213 -31.49 6.01 6.00
CA GLN A 213 -31.21 6.99 7.06
C GLN A 213 -30.11 7.98 6.63
N PRO A 214 -29.97 9.13 7.33
CA PRO A 214 -28.86 10.04 7.06
C PRO A 214 -27.52 9.40 7.44
N LEU A 215 -26.44 9.73 6.72
CA LEU A 215 -25.11 9.18 7.00
C LEU A 215 -24.70 9.37 8.46
N ILE A 216 -24.92 10.56 9.02
CA ILE A 216 -24.54 10.86 10.40
C ILE A 216 -25.18 9.95 11.46
N ALA A 217 -26.34 9.37 11.16
CA ALA A 217 -27.04 8.44 12.05
C ALA A 217 -26.53 7.00 11.91
N SER A 218 -25.82 6.66 10.83
CA SER A 218 -25.36 5.29 10.59
C SER A 218 -24.09 4.96 11.38
N THR A 219 -24.06 3.74 11.89
CA THR A 219 -22.87 3.09 12.47
C THR A 219 -21.73 3.00 11.46
N CYS A 220 -22.02 2.87 10.17
CA CYS A 220 -21.03 2.90 9.10
C CYS A 220 -20.24 4.22 9.10
N TRP A 221 -20.93 5.37 9.12
CA TRP A 221 -20.30 6.69 9.14
C TRP A 221 -19.52 6.95 10.43
N GLN A 222 -20.09 6.56 11.57
CA GLN A 222 -19.42 6.66 12.88
C GLN A 222 -18.12 5.86 12.90
N THR A 223 -18.18 4.60 12.46
CA THR A 223 -17.01 3.71 12.36
C THR A 223 -15.94 4.28 11.45
N ILE A 224 -16.30 4.77 10.26
CA ILE A 224 -15.37 5.45 9.35
C ILE A 224 -14.69 6.62 10.08
N GLY A 225 -15.48 7.41 10.79
CA GLY A 225 -14.96 8.59 11.50
C GLY A 225 -13.98 8.24 12.60
N GLU A 226 -14.33 7.30 13.46
CA GLU A 226 -13.47 6.78 14.53
C GLU A 226 -12.17 6.20 13.98
N GLN A 227 -12.25 5.41 12.91
CA GLN A 227 -11.08 4.78 12.31
C GLN A 227 -10.13 5.80 11.66
N ILE A 228 -10.67 6.82 10.98
CA ILE A 228 -9.86 7.89 10.41
C ILE A 228 -9.19 8.70 11.52
N THR A 229 -9.92 9.09 12.56
CA THR A 229 -9.33 9.77 13.72
C THR A 229 -8.22 8.92 14.37
N ALA A 230 -8.48 7.64 14.61
CA ALA A 230 -7.50 6.72 15.17
C ALA A 230 -6.24 6.66 14.31
N LEU A 231 -6.38 6.55 12.98
CA LEU A 231 -5.24 6.53 12.04
C LEU A 231 -4.41 7.82 12.11
N GLU A 232 -5.03 8.97 12.33
CA GLU A 232 -4.35 10.25 12.43
C GLU A 232 -3.55 10.39 13.73
N GLU A 233 -4.09 9.84 14.80
CA GLU A 233 -3.51 9.87 16.15
C GLU A 233 -2.45 8.78 16.37
N LEU A 234 -2.30 7.82 15.46
CA LEU A 234 -1.30 6.76 15.55
C LEU A 234 0.13 7.35 15.66
N PRO A 235 0.83 7.14 16.77
CA PRO A 235 2.26 7.45 16.86
C PRO A 235 3.03 6.43 16.00
N GLU A 236 4.05 6.91 15.29
CA GLU A 236 5.03 6.07 14.57
C GLU A 236 4.41 4.90 13.79
N THR A 237 3.65 5.22 12.73
CA THR A 237 2.96 4.21 11.92
C THR A 237 3.64 3.98 10.56
N PRO A 238 3.74 2.72 10.09
CA PRO A 238 4.16 2.40 8.72
C PRO A 238 3.07 2.75 7.68
N ILE A 239 1.85 3.10 8.12
CA ILE A 239 0.79 3.52 7.22
C ILE A 239 1.14 4.90 6.62
N PRO A 240 1.20 5.02 5.30
CA PRO A 240 1.64 6.25 4.66
C PRO A 240 0.78 7.46 5.01
N PHE A 241 1.41 8.62 5.15
CA PHE A 241 0.73 9.85 5.53
C PHE A 241 -0.21 10.37 4.44
N GLY A 242 0.19 10.28 3.17
CA GLY A 242 -0.62 10.69 2.03
C GLY A 242 -1.96 9.94 2.01
N LEU A 243 -1.93 8.62 2.15
CA LEU A 243 -3.11 7.78 2.28
C LEU A 243 -4.05 8.26 3.41
N ARG A 244 -3.51 8.50 4.61
CA ARG A 244 -4.30 9.01 5.76
C ARG A 244 -4.90 10.38 5.48
N ARG A 245 -4.14 11.29 4.84
CA ARG A 245 -4.64 12.62 4.47
C ARG A 245 -5.79 12.53 3.47
N LYS A 246 -5.70 11.65 2.48
CA LYS A 246 -6.75 11.44 1.50
C LYS A 246 -8.04 10.89 2.10
N LEU A 247 -7.95 9.99 3.08
CA LEU A 247 -9.15 9.53 3.80
C LEU A 247 -9.89 10.68 4.47
N ARG A 248 -9.16 11.56 5.17
CA ARG A 248 -9.76 12.76 5.78
C ARG A 248 -10.40 13.65 4.73
N HIS A 249 -9.66 13.99 3.67
CA HIS A 249 -10.17 14.86 2.61
C HIS A 249 -11.41 14.28 1.94
N LEU A 250 -11.45 12.98 1.65
CA LEU A 250 -12.61 12.37 1.01
C LEU A 250 -13.82 12.42 1.94
N ARG A 251 -13.63 12.12 3.24
CA ARG A 251 -14.70 12.24 4.23
C ARG A 251 -15.23 13.67 4.34
N GLU A 252 -14.35 14.68 4.31
CA GLU A 252 -14.72 16.11 4.37
C GLU A 252 -15.55 16.57 3.15
N THR A 253 -15.45 15.87 2.02
CA THR A 253 -16.25 16.20 0.81
C THR A 253 -17.67 15.64 0.83
N ILE A 254 -17.97 14.72 1.75
CA ILE A 254 -19.26 14.04 1.81
C ILE A 254 -20.19 14.77 2.79
N ASP A 255 -21.39 15.11 2.32
CA ASP A 255 -22.41 15.73 3.16
C ASP A 255 -23.02 14.70 4.15
N PRO A 256 -22.80 14.85 5.46
CA PRO A 256 -23.25 13.89 6.46
C PRO A 256 -24.78 13.81 6.63
N ILE A 257 -25.54 14.77 6.11
CA ILE A 257 -27.02 14.72 6.16
C ILE A 257 -27.63 13.97 4.96
N SER A 258 -26.81 13.58 3.98
CA SER A 258 -27.25 12.80 2.83
C SER A 258 -27.95 11.52 3.26
N GLN A 259 -29.08 11.21 2.62
CA GLN A 259 -29.83 9.97 2.85
C GLN A 259 -29.29 8.86 1.97
N LEU A 260 -29.01 7.70 2.56
CA LEU A 260 -28.57 6.51 1.83
C LEU A 260 -29.20 5.24 2.43
N PRO A 261 -29.49 4.21 1.61
CA PRO A 261 -29.73 2.87 2.10
C PRO A 261 -28.49 2.28 2.78
N PHE A 262 -28.71 1.65 3.93
CA PHE A 262 -27.73 0.80 4.59
C PHE A 262 -28.33 -0.57 4.82
N ALA A 263 -27.53 -1.62 4.73
CA ALA A 263 -28.01 -2.99 4.88
C ALA A 263 -26.91 -3.90 5.42
N PHE A 264 -27.26 -5.15 5.73
CA PHE A 264 -26.30 -6.17 6.08
C PHE A 264 -25.36 -6.43 4.89
N ALA A 265 -24.06 -6.40 5.14
CA ALA A 265 -23.03 -6.84 4.20
C ALA A 265 -22.20 -7.98 4.78
N HIS A 266 -21.84 -8.94 3.95
CA HIS A 266 -20.88 -9.99 4.26
C HIS A 266 -19.50 -9.42 4.61
N GLY A 267 -19.11 -8.30 4.00
CA GLY A 267 -17.89 -7.53 4.33
C GLY A 267 -16.57 -8.12 3.80
N ASP A 268 -16.55 -9.42 3.50
CA ASP A 268 -15.52 -10.13 2.71
C ASP A 268 -16.12 -10.87 1.50
N PHE A 269 -17.08 -10.25 0.81
CA PHE A 269 -17.81 -10.88 -0.30
C PHE A 269 -16.92 -11.02 -1.52
N THR A 270 -16.27 -12.19 -1.64
CA THR A 270 -15.23 -12.46 -2.64
C THR A 270 -15.45 -13.82 -3.30
N PRO A 271 -14.85 -14.06 -4.49
CA PRO A 271 -14.86 -15.37 -5.15
C PRO A 271 -14.46 -16.56 -4.28
N TRP A 272 -13.54 -16.35 -3.34
CA TRP A 272 -13.05 -17.41 -2.46
C TRP A 272 -13.95 -17.66 -1.25
N ASN A 273 -14.92 -16.79 -0.98
CA ASN A 273 -15.96 -16.98 0.05
C ASN A 273 -17.33 -17.35 -0.55
N CYS A 274 -17.40 -17.43 -1.88
CA CYS A 274 -18.60 -17.82 -2.62
C CYS A 274 -18.44 -19.19 -3.29
N TRP A 275 -19.53 -19.96 -3.28
CA TRP A 275 -19.74 -21.16 -4.09
C TRP A 275 -20.96 -20.95 -4.98
N LEU A 276 -20.78 -21.16 -6.28
CA LEU A 276 -21.87 -21.16 -7.24
C LEU A 276 -22.37 -22.60 -7.39
N GLY A 277 -23.53 -22.87 -6.78
CA GLY A 277 -24.28 -24.10 -6.99
C GLY A 277 -25.14 -24.05 -8.27
N PRO A 278 -25.82 -25.16 -8.61
CA PRO A 278 -26.74 -25.20 -9.74
C PRO A 278 -27.92 -24.23 -9.56
N ASP A 279 -28.49 -24.18 -8.36
CA ASP A 279 -29.73 -23.40 -8.12
C ASP A 279 -29.47 -22.05 -7.44
N LYS A 280 -28.53 -22.00 -6.48
CA LYS A 280 -28.29 -20.83 -5.65
C LYS A 280 -26.82 -20.62 -5.28
N LEU A 281 -26.52 -19.40 -4.86
CA LEU A 281 -25.22 -19.06 -4.28
C LEU A 281 -25.11 -19.66 -2.87
N ALA A 282 -23.92 -20.04 -2.46
CA ALA A 282 -23.62 -20.36 -1.08
C ALA A 282 -22.45 -19.51 -0.62
N ILE A 283 -22.63 -18.78 0.48
CA ILE A 283 -21.62 -17.87 1.03
C ILE A 283 -21.26 -18.31 2.45
N TYR A 284 -20.05 -17.99 2.89
CA TYR A 284 -19.54 -18.37 4.20
C TYR A 284 -18.39 -17.46 4.63
N ASP A 285 -18.02 -17.53 5.92
CA ASP A 285 -17.00 -16.69 6.55
C ASP A 285 -17.49 -15.27 6.85
N LEU A 286 -18.52 -15.16 7.70
CA LEU A 286 -19.14 -13.89 8.09
C LEU A 286 -18.35 -13.16 9.20
N GLU A 287 -17.04 -13.37 9.31
CA GLU A 287 -16.23 -12.77 10.37
C GLU A 287 -15.93 -11.27 10.16
N LEU A 288 -16.11 -10.79 8.92
CA LEU A 288 -16.00 -9.39 8.54
C LEU A 288 -17.37 -8.75 8.26
N ALA A 289 -18.47 -9.46 8.58
CA ALA A 289 -19.80 -8.97 8.31
C ALA A 289 -20.09 -7.66 9.03
N GLN A 290 -20.84 -6.81 8.36
CA GLN A 290 -21.27 -5.50 8.82
C GLN A 290 -22.78 -5.49 8.86
N PRO A 291 -23.42 -5.41 10.04
CA PRO A 291 -24.88 -5.33 10.15
C PRO A 291 -25.47 -4.15 9.38
N GLU A 292 -24.70 -3.07 9.24
CA GLU A 292 -25.12 -1.84 8.59
C GLU A 292 -23.94 -1.27 7.79
N ALA A 293 -23.88 -1.62 6.50
CA ALA A 293 -22.92 -1.11 5.53
C ALA A 293 -23.64 -0.30 4.44
N SER A 294 -22.89 0.55 3.74
CA SER A 294 -23.45 1.34 2.64
C SER A 294 -24.01 0.47 1.52
N LEU A 295 -24.98 1.02 0.79
CA LEU A 295 -25.58 0.42 -0.39
C LEU A 295 -24.54 -0.25 -1.32
N LEU A 296 -24.80 -1.49 -1.75
CA LEU A 296 -23.95 -2.28 -2.66
C LEU A 296 -22.51 -2.54 -2.17
N TYR A 297 -22.22 -2.41 -0.86
CA TYR A 297 -20.88 -2.64 -0.29
C TYR A 297 -20.21 -3.93 -0.78
N ASP A 298 -20.94 -5.06 -0.77
CA ASP A 298 -20.40 -6.36 -1.15
C ASP A 298 -20.11 -6.49 -2.65
N LEU A 299 -20.86 -5.78 -3.52
CA LEU A 299 -20.55 -5.70 -4.95
C LEU A 299 -19.22 -4.97 -5.15
N PHE A 300 -19.06 -3.83 -4.48
CA PHE A 300 -17.84 -3.04 -4.54
C PHE A 300 -16.65 -3.84 -4.03
N HIS A 301 -16.83 -4.56 -2.92
CA HIS A 301 -15.80 -5.42 -2.35
C HIS A 301 -15.39 -6.54 -3.31
N PHE A 302 -16.36 -7.23 -3.92
CA PHE A 302 -16.11 -8.31 -4.88
C PHE A 302 -15.26 -7.86 -6.06
N GLU A 303 -15.67 -6.76 -6.70
CA GLU A 303 -15.03 -6.25 -7.90
C GLU A 303 -13.67 -5.61 -7.59
N ALA A 304 -13.57 -4.81 -6.53
CA ALA A 304 -12.33 -4.16 -6.13
C ALA A 304 -11.25 -5.17 -5.69
N GLN A 305 -11.60 -6.18 -4.89
CA GLN A 305 -10.64 -7.21 -4.45
C GLN A 305 -10.13 -8.02 -5.64
N GLN A 306 -11.02 -8.43 -6.54
CA GLN A 306 -10.63 -9.14 -7.77
C GLN A 306 -9.71 -8.30 -8.65
N ALA A 307 -10.03 -7.02 -8.81
CA ALA A 307 -9.24 -6.11 -9.63
C ALA A 307 -7.86 -5.84 -9.03
N LEU A 308 -7.75 -5.65 -7.71
CA LEU A 308 -6.49 -5.33 -7.03
C LEU A 308 -5.59 -6.56 -6.85
N LEU A 309 -6.12 -7.68 -6.35
CA LEU A 309 -5.31 -8.82 -5.95
C LEU A 309 -5.09 -9.85 -7.07
N VAL A 310 -6.07 -10.02 -7.96
CA VAL A 310 -6.04 -11.06 -9.00
C VAL A 310 -5.66 -10.48 -10.35
N ALA A 311 -6.43 -9.51 -10.84
CA ALA A 311 -6.22 -8.94 -12.17
C ALA A 311 -5.14 -7.83 -12.22
N ARG A 312 -4.81 -7.24 -11.06
CA ARG A 312 -3.85 -6.13 -10.90
C ARG A 312 -4.12 -4.97 -11.86
N LEU A 313 -5.39 -4.58 -11.95
CA LEU A 313 -5.86 -3.52 -12.85
C LEU A 313 -5.44 -2.14 -12.32
N PRO A 314 -5.27 -1.14 -13.22
CA PRO A 314 -5.10 0.25 -12.82
C PRO A 314 -6.40 0.80 -12.21
N ALA A 315 -6.30 1.70 -11.23
CA ALA A 315 -7.42 2.18 -10.43
C ALA A 315 -8.59 2.77 -11.24
N ALA A 316 -8.31 3.55 -12.29
CA ALA A 316 -9.35 4.12 -13.17
C ALA A 316 -10.25 3.01 -13.75
N GLY A 317 -9.64 1.92 -14.22
CA GLY A 317 -10.37 0.76 -14.73
C GLY A 317 -11.14 0.00 -13.65
N ILE A 318 -10.74 0.10 -12.37
CA ILE A 318 -11.49 -0.51 -11.26
C ILE A 318 -12.76 0.28 -10.99
N ARG A 319 -12.67 1.62 -10.88
CA ARG A 319 -13.82 2.48 -10.63
C ARG A 319 -14.87 2.36 -11.74
N GLU A 320 -14.44 2.47 -13.00
CA GLU A 320 -15.32 2.32 -14.15
C GLU A 320 -16.03 0.97 -14.17
N ARG A 321 -15.28 -0.10 -13.90
CA ARG A 321 -15.81 -1.46 -13.84
C ARG A 321 -16.84 -1.63 -12.72
N VAL A 322 -16.54 -1.13 -11.52
CA VAL A 322 -17.45 -1.22 -10.38
C VAL A 322 -18.78 -0.51 -10.69
N LEU A 323 -18.71 0.71 -11.23
CA LEU A 323 -19.91 1.47 -11.58
C LEU A 323 -20.69 0.84 -12.73
N ALA A 324 -20.00 0.26 -13.73
CA ALA A 324 -20.65 -0.45 -14.82
C ALA A 324 -21.40 -1.70 -14.34
N VAL A 325 -20.78 -2.50 -13.46
CA VAL A 325 -21.43 -3.70 -12.86
C VAL A 325 -22.63 -3.29 -11.99
N ALA A 326 -22.51 -2.22 -11.22
CA ALA A 326 -23.63 -1.68 -10.45
C ALA A 326 -24.79 -1.25 -11.37
N ALA A 327 -24.51 -0.53 -12.45
CA ALA A 327 -25.53 -0.11 -13.42
C ALA A 327 -26.17 -1.30 -14.16
N GLU A 328 -25.41 -2.36 -14.45
CA GLU A 328 -25.90 -3.56 -15.11
C GLU A 328 -26.88 -4.36 -14.22
N PHE A 329 -26.50 -4.61 -12.97
CA PHE A 329 -27.28 -5.49 -12.08
C PHE A 329 -28.28 -4.76 -11.19
N PHE A 330 -28.09 -3.46 -10.96
CA PHE A 330 -28.94 -2.61 -10.10
C PHE A 330 -29.34 -1.31 -10.82
N PRO A 331 -29.96 -1.39 -12.02
CA PRO A 331 -30.24 -0.22 -12.86
C PRO A 331 -31.24 0.77 -12.25
N THR A 332 -32.01 0.33 -11.25
CA THR A 332 -33.00 1.15 -10.54
C THR A 332 -32.38 2.04 -9.47
N VAL A 333 -31.13 1.78 -9.07
CA VAL A 333 -30.42 2.57 -8.06
C VAL A 333 -29.90 3.87 -8.69
N PRO A 334 -30.19 5.05 -8.11
CA PRO A 334 -29.69 6.32 -8.64
C PRO A 334 -28.15 6.36 -8.70
N THR A 335 -27.60 6.83 -9.81
CA THR A 335 -26.13 6.92 -10.01
C THR A 335 -25.44 7.72 -8.90
N ALA A 336 -26.06 8.78 -8.40
CA ALA A 336 -25.52 9.57 -7.30
C ALA A 336 -25.40 8.76 -5.99
N GLU A 337 -26.37 7.90 -5.69
CA GLU A 337 -26.32 7.01 -4.52
C GLU A 337 -25.25 5.93 -4.68
N VAL A 338 -25.08 5.36 -5.89
CA VAL A 338 -24.00 4.41 -6.18
C VAL A 338 -22.63 5.03 -5.96
N VAL A 339 -22.41 6.27 -6.45
CA VAL A 339 -21.14 6.98 -6.29
C VAL A 339 -20.86 7.30 -4.83
N LEU A 340 -21.86 7.80 -4.08
CA LEU A 340 -21.72 8.06 -2.66
C LEU A 340 -21.41 6.77 -1.88
N ALA A 341 -22.12 5.69 -2.17
CA ALA A 341 -21.92 4.41 -1.51
C ALA A 341 -20.55 3.79 -1.81
N TRP A 342 -20.03 3.99 -3.03
CA TRP A 342 -18.66 3.60 -3.41
C TRP A 342 -17.61 4.37 -2.59
N GLN A 343 -17.80 5.68 -2.40
CA GLN A 343 -16.89 6.49 -1.59
C GLN A 343 -16.91 6.04 -0.11
N LEU A 344 -18.09 5.73 0.44
CA LEU A 344 -18.22 5.18 1.79
C LEU A 344 -17.55 3.80 1.91
N TYR A 345 -17.70 2.94 0.90
CA TYR A 345 -16.99 1.67 0.83
C TYR A 345 -15.47 1.87 0.85
N LEU A 346 -14.94 2.80 0.03
CA LEU A 346 -13.51 3.11 0.02
C LEU A 346 -13.04 3.62 1.39
N LEU A 347 -13.76 4.58 1.97
CA LEU A 347 -13.41 5.10 3.29
C LEU A 347 -13.32 3.98 4.32
N HIS A 348 -14.37 3.18 4.47
CA HIS A 348 -14.44 2.09 5.44
C HIS A 348 -13.38 1.00 5.19
N GLN A 349 -13.26 0.53 3.93
CA GLN A 349 -12.37 -0.57 3.59
C GLN A 349 -10.90 -0.18 3.77
N VAL A 350 -10.54 1.04 3.38
CA VAL A 350 -9.16 1.53 3.48
C VAL A 350 -8.81 1.88 4.92
N SER A 351 -9.70 2.52 5.69
CA SER A 351 -9.43 2.83 7.10
C SER A 351 -9.33 1.57 7.96
N THR A 352 -10.24 0.61 7.76
CA THR A 352 -10.19 -0.71 8.43
C THR A 352 -8.92 -1.47 8.06
N GLY A 353 -8.57 -1.52 6.77
CA GLY A 353 -7.38 -2.20 6.28
C GLY A 353 -6.09 -1.59 6.81
N ALA A 354 -5.99 -0.25 6.82
CA ALA A 354 -4.82 0.45 7.34
C ALA A 354 -4.61 0.20 8.84
N LEU A 355 -5.66 0.21 9.67
CA LEU A 355 -5.55 -0.14 11.09
C LEU A 355 -5.12 -1.60 11.28
N LEU A 356 -5.66 -2.51 10.48
CA LEU A 356 -5.27 -3.92 10.51
C LEU A 356 -3.79 -4.10 10.16
N TYR A 357 -3.28 -3.40 9.14
CA TYR A 357 -1.89 -3.53 8.70
C TYR A 357 -0.92 -2.83 9.65
N HIS A 358 -1.34 -1.74 10.29
CA HIS A 358 -0.58 -1.16 11.40
C HIS A 358 -0.38 -2.16 12.54
N ALA A 359 -1.40 -2.94 12.88
CA ALA A 359 -1.32 -3.96 13.93
C ALA A 359 -0.53 -5.23 13.53
N GLN A 360 -0.05 -5.33 12.29
CA GLN A 360 0.73 -6.47 11.81
C GLN A 360 2.23 -6.16 11.86
N LEU A 361 2.99 -7.07 12.48
CA LEU A 361 4.45 -6.96 12.57
C LEU A 361 5.14 -7.15 11.21
N ASP A 362 4.68 -8.13 10.44
CA ASP A 362 5.27 -8.51 9.17
C ASP A 362 4.28 -8.29 8.03
N TRP A 363 4.67 -7.50 7.04
CA TRP A 363 3.84 -7.25 5.86
C TRP A 363 4.20 -8.21 4.74
N HIS A 364 3.18 -8.89 4.19
CA HIS A 364 3.34 -9.63 2.94
C HIS A 364 3.27 -8.69 1.72
N PRO A 365 3.76 -9.11 0.53
CA PRO A 365 3.77 -8.26 -0.66
C PRO A 365 2.37 -7.76 -1.10
N GLN A 366 1.32 -8.52 -0.78
CA GLN A 366 -0.06 -8.18 -1.11
C GLN A 366 -0.57 -6.97 -0.33
N ILE A 367 -0.08 -6.69 0.89
CA ILE A 367 -0.39 -5.44 1.62
C ILE A 367 0.08 -4.24 0.80
N GLY A 368 1.30 -4.30 0.24
CA GLY A 368 1.82 -3.26 -0.63
C GLY A 368 0.96 -3.06 -1.88
N TRP A 369 0.41 -4.13 -2.47
CA TRP A 369 -0.52 -4.02 -3.61
C TRP A 369 -1.83 -3.35 -3.21
N LEU A 370 -2.39 -3.69 -2.05
CA LEU A 370 -3.62 -3.10 -1.54
C LEU A 370 -3.43 -1.62 -1.18
N LEU A 371 -2.40 -1.27 -0.43
CA LEU A 371 -2.11 0.13 -0.07
C LEU A 371 -1.92 1.01 -1.30
N ASN A 372 -1.13 0.57 -2.28
CA ASN A 372 -0.94 1.31 -3.53
C ASN A 372 -2.24 1.43 -4.34
N GLY A 373 -3.01 0.34 -4.44
CA GLY A 373 -4.30 0.32 -5.12
C GLY A 373 -5.31 1.28 -4.50
N TRP A 374 -5.47 1.21 -3.18
CA TRP A 374 -6.32 2.09 -2.40
C TRP A 374 -5.90 3.56 -2.53
N ASN A 375 -4.60 3.85 -2.45
CA ASN A 375 -4.10 5.22 -2.60
C ASN A 375 -4.46 5.80 -3.97
N THR A 376 -4.35 4.99 -5.01
CA THR A 376 -4.69 5.39 -6.38
C THR A 376 -6.20 5.54 -6.59
N LEU A 377 -7.04 4.71 -5.96
CA LEU A 377 -8.50 4.85 -6.00
C LEU A 377 -8.94 6.15 -5.30
N LEU A 378 -8.36 6.45 -4.14
CA LEU A 378 -8.60 7.71 -3.42
C LEU A 378 -8.13 8.93 -4.23
N THR A 379 -7.00 8.83 -4.96
CA THR A 379 -6.55 9.87 -5.91
C THR A 379 -7.65 10.17 -6.94
N GLY A 380 -8.30 9.13 -7.48
CA GLY A 380 -9.38 9.30 -8.46
C GLY A 380 -10.59 10.03 -7.89
N GLU A 381 -11.04 9.67 -6.68
CA GLU A 381 -12.20 10.31 -6.03
C GLU A 381 -11.92 11.75 -5.60
N LEU A 382 -10.67 12.09 -5.27
CA LEU A 382 -10.27 13.43 -4.83
C LEU A 382 -9.87 14.37 -5.96
N ALA A 383 -9.69 13.86 -7.19
CA ALA A 383 -9.32 14.68 -8.34
C ALA A 383 -10.22 15.91 -8.59
N PRO A 384 -11.52 15.90 -8.25
CA PRO A 384 -12.37 17.09 -8.40
C PRO A 384 -12.16 18.17 -7.32
N THR A 385 -11.61 17.82 -6.16
CA THR A 385 -11.60 18.69 -4.96
C THR A 385 -10.19 19.01 -4.45
N VAL A 386 -9.18 18.27 -4.89
CA VAL A 386 -7.78 18.45 -4.49
C VAL A 386 -6.92 18.66 -5.72
N GLU A 387 -6.01 19.65 -5.67
CA GLU A 387 -5.03 19.92 -6.74
C GLU A 387 -4.25 18.65 -7.11
N HIS A 388 -4.14 18.36 -8.39
CA HIS A 388 -3.56 17.11 -8.90
C HIS A 388 -2.07 17.01 -8.56
N ARG A 389 -1.36 18.15 -8.55
CA ARG A 389 0.01 18.24 -8.03
C ARG A 389 0.10 17.73 -6.59
N GLN A 390 -0.81 18.15 -5.72
CA GLN A 390 -0.78 17.75 -4.32
C GLN A 390 -1.08 16.26 -4.15
N LEU A 391 -2.02 15.71 -4.93
CA LEU A 391 -2.29 14.27 -4.97
C LEU A 391 -1.07 13.46 -5.46
N ALA A 392 -0.33 13.96 -6.45
CA ALA A 392 0.88 13.34 -6.94
C ALA A 392 2.01 13.34 -5.90
N ILE A 393 2.12 14.41 -5.11
CA ILE A 393 3.08 14.49 -3.99
C ILE A 393 2.73 13.46 -2.91
N TYR A 394 1.45 13.30 -2.57
CA TYR A 394 1.02 12.24 -1.64
C TYR A 394 1.44 10.85 -2.14
N ASP A 395 1.11 10.50 -3.40
CA ASP A 395 1.42 9.17 -3.95
C ASP A 395 2.93 8.91 -4.06
N LEU A 396 3.69 9.91 -4.49
CA LEU A 396 5.12 9.78 -4.65
C LEU A 396 5.84 9.59 -3.32
N LEU A 397 5.50 10.38 -2.29
CA LEU A 397 6.16 10.28 -1.00
C LEU A 397 5.70 9.05 -0.21
N ASP A 398 4.44 8.62 -0.36
CA ASP A 398 3.96 7.34 0.17
C ASP A 398 4.74 6.17 -0.47
N TYR A 399 4.94 6.20 -1.79
CA TYR A 399 5.77 5.21 -2.50
C TYR A 399 7.20 5.18 -1.94
N VAL A 400 7.82 6.35 -1.76
CA VAL A 400 9.18 6.49 -1.22
C VAL A 400 9.31 5.89 0.19
N GLN A 401 8.31 6.10 1.04
CA GLN A 401 8.26 5.57 2.40
C GLN A 401 8.12 4.04 2.43
N LEU A 402 7.39 3.46 1.47
CA LEU A 402 7.11 2.03 1.40
C LEU A 402 8.20 1.19 0.73
N LEU A 403 9.28 1.79 0.25
CA LEU A 403 10.41 1.06 -0.33
C LEU A 403 11.13 0.21 0.74
N PRO A 404 11.65 -0.99 0.39
CA PRO A 404 12.44 -1.80 1.32
C PRO A 404 13.64 -1.07 1.92
N GLN A 405 14.27 -0.21 1.11
CA GLN A 405 15.17 0.84 1.57
C GLN A 405 14.47 2.18 1.30
N PRO A 406 13.93 2.85 2.32
CA PRO A 406 13.22 4.10 2.13
C PRO A 406 14.08 5.14 1.43
N GLY A 407 13.47 5.84 0.47
CA GLY A 407 14.12 6.96 -0.20
C GLY A 407 14.13 8.22 0.66
N VAL A 408 14.97 9.18 0.30
CA VAL A 408 15.21 10.38 1.11
C VAL A 408 14.79 11.64 0.35
N VAL A 409 13.99 12.50 1.00
CA VAL A 409 13.66 13.83 0.48
C VAL A 409 14.82 14.78 0.75
N LEU A 410 15.49 15.25 -0.30
CA LEU A 410 16.63 16.14 -0.20
C LEU A 410 16.17 17.59 -0.02
N LYS A 411 16.99 18.38 0.68
CA LYS A 411 16.78 19.80 0.95
C LYS A 411 15.37 20.09 1.51
N PRO A 412 14.86 19.35 2.52
CA PRO A 412 13.52 19.59 3.05
C PRO A 412 13.48 20.99 3.71
N ARG A 413 12.66 21.90 3.17
CA ARG A 413 12.49 23.26 3.73
C ARG A 413 11.08 23.53 4.26
N ALA A 414 10.09 22.79 3.78
CA ALA A 414 8.77 22.79 4.39
C ALA A 414 8.84 22.05 5.73
N GLU A 415 8.02 22.47 6.69
CA GLU A 415 7.87 21.76 7.96
C GLU A 415 7.36 20.33 7.75
N ASN A 416 6.58 20.13 6.69
CA ASN A 416 6.12 18.83 6.23
C ASN A 416 6.40 18.68 4.74
N ALA A 417 7.18 17.66 4.37
CA ALA A 417 7.60 17.39 2.99
C ALA A 417 6.44 17.14 2.02
N TYR A 418 5.27 16.72 2.52
CA TYR A 418 4.06 16.58 1.72
C TYR A 418 3.46 17.90 1.25
N TYR A 419 3.81 19.02 1.88
CA TYR A 419 3.30 20.35 1.53
C TYR A 419 4.45 21.29 1.15
N PRO A 420 5.20 20.98 0.07
CA PRO A 420 6.24 21.87 -0.40
C PRO A 420 5.59 23.15 -0.95
N ALA A 421 6.35 24.26 -0.97
CA ALA A 421 5.86 25.50 -1.56
C ALA A 421 5.36 25.27 -3.00
N PRO A 422 4.34 26.01 -3.48
CA PRO A 422 3.68 25.72 -4.76
C PRO A 422 4.61 25.67 -5.97
N THR A 423 5.67 26.49 -5.94
CA THR A 423 6.65 26.55 -7.01
C THR A 423 7.82 25.60 -6.81
N SER A 424 7.93 24.87 -5.70
CA SER A 424 9.07 24.02 -5.38
C SER A 424 9.03 22.69 -6.13
N ASP A 425 10.22 22.29 -6.60
CA ASP A 425 10.49 20.96 -7.14
C ASP A 425 10.67 19.97 -5.98
N LEU A 426 10.60 18.68 -6.29
CA LEU A 426 10.94 17.61 -5.34
C LEU A 426 12.27 16.95 -5.73
N ASP A 427 13.27 17.05 -4.86
CA ASP A 427 14.53 16.35 -4.97
C ASP A 427 14.47 15.07 -4.11
N LEU A 428 14.59 13.89 -4.73
CA LEU A 428 14.54 12.59 -4.04
C LEU A 428 15.82 11.80 -4.29
N LEU A 429 16.43 11.25 -3.24
CA LEU A 429 17.51 10.28 -3.36
C LEU A 429 16.96 8.87 -3.19
N LEU A 430 17.20 8.01 -4.18
CA LEU A 430 16.73 6.63 -4.23
C LEU A 430 17.87 5.69 -4.64
N THR A 431 17.65 4.38 -4.51
CA THR A 431 18.49 3.42 -5.21
C THR A 431 18.25 3.53 -6.73
N ARG A 432 19.19 3.02 -7.54
CA ARG A 432 19.05 3.06 -9.00
C ARG A 432 17.83 2.26 -9.52
N PRO A 433 17.53 1.04 -9.02
CA PRO A 433 16.29 0.35 -9.35
C PRO A 433 15.04 1.17 -8.99
N ASP A 434 15.00 1.74 -7.78
CA ASP A 434 13.83 2.46 -7.28
C ASP A 434 13.60 3.79 -8.01
N THR A 435 14.67 4.41 -8.52
CA THR A 435 14.59 5.57 -9.42
C THR A 435 13.81 5.22 -10.69
N LEU A 436 14.08 4.07 -11.30
CA LEU A 436 13.38 3.67 -12.53
C LEU A 436 11.91 3.37 -12.26
N ALA A 437 11.60 2.72 -11.14
CA ALA A 437 10.23 2.47 -10.72
C ALA A 437 9.49 3.78 -10.37
N GLY A 438 10.14 4.73 -9.68
CA GLY A 438 9.59 6.06 -9.40
C GLY A 438 9.29 6.87 -10.66
N VAL A 439 10.16 6.81 -11.69
CA VAL A 439 9.88 7.42 -13.00
C VAL A 439 8.62 6.80 -13.61
N GLN A 440 8.49 5.47 -13.60
CA GLN A 440 7.31 4.80 -14.15
C GLN A 440 6.04 5.16 -13.39
N LEU A 441 6.11 5.30 -12.06
CA LEU A 441 5.00 5.75 -11.22
C LEU A 441 4.52 7.12 -11.66
N MET A 442 5.42 8.10 -11.79
CA MET A 442 5.07 9.46 -12.22
C MET A 442 4.53 9.52 -13.65
N GLN A 443 5.07 8.71 -14.57
CA GLN A 443 4.58 8.63 -15.94
C GLN A 443 3.20 7.98 -16.06
N ARG A 444 2.84 7.09 -15.13
CA ARG A 444 1.57 6.36 -15.10
C ARG A 444 0.59 6.91 -14.07
N PHE A 445 0.92 8.04 -13.45
CA PHE A 445 0.06 8.67 -12.46
C PHE A 445 -1.30 9.01 -13.10
N PRO A 446 -2.44 8.63 -12.51
CA PRO A 446 -3.74 8.68 -13.20
C PRO A 446 -4.16 10.05 -13.74
N LEU A 447 -3.73 11.12 -13.07
CA LEU A 447 -4.12 12.49 -13.40
C LEU A 447 -3.07 13.22 -14.24
N VAL A 448 -2.03 12.52 -14.71
CA VAL A 448 -1.01 13.12 -15.57
C VAL A 448 -1.55 13.28 -16.98
N GLN A 449 -1.48 14.50 -17.52
CA GLN A 449 -1.78 14.78 -18.92
C GLN A 449 -0.55 14.52 -19.80
N SER A 450 0.63 14.95 -19.34
CA SER A 450 1.89 14.62 -20.01
C SER A 450 3.05 14.59 -19.01
N ALA A 451 4.00 13.67 -19.24
CA ALA A 451 5.19 13.52 -18.41
C ALA A 451 6.45 13.55 -19.30
N LYS A 452 7.29 14.57 -19.14
CA LYS A 452 8.57 14.68 -19.87
C LYS A 452 9.69 14.14 -18.99
N VAL A 453 10.39 13.12 -19.50
CA VAL A 453 11.50 12.49 -18.79
C VAL A 453 12.85 12.96 -19.36
N ARG A 454 13.73 13.45 -18.48
CA ARG A 454 15.10 13.87 -18.79
C ARG A 454 16.08 13.01 -18.02
N ARG A 455 17.02 12.36 -18.71
CA ARG A 455 17.94 11.39 -18.10
C ARG A 455 19.33 11.98 -18.03
N ALA A 456 19.87 12.10 -16.83
CA ALA A 456 21.25 12.46 -16.59
C ALA A 456 22.06 11.25 -16.09
N ALA A 457 23.37 11.41 -15.98
CA ALA A 457 24.25 10.36 -15.48
C ALA A 457 23.96 9.93 -14.02
N HIS A 458 23.45 10.85 -13.20
CA HIS A 458 23.31 10.68 -11.74
C HIS A 458 21.85 10.74 -11.26
N MET A 459 20.92 11.09 -12.14
CA MET A 459 19.51 11.29 -11.81
C MET A 459 18.62 11.17 -13.04
N VAL A 460 17.32 11.06 -12.81
CA VAL A 460 16.28 11.21 -13.82
C VAL A 460 15.29 12.27 -13.35
N SER A 461 15.05 13.29 -14.15
CA SER A 461 14.03 14.31 -13.89
C SER A 461 12.74 13.96 -14.63
N VAL A 462 11.60 14.15 -13.97
CA VAL A 462 10.27 13.98 -14.54
C VAL A 462 9.48 15.27 -14.35
N ASP A 463 9.13 15.92 -15.46
CA ASP A 463 8.27 17.09 -15.48
C ASP A 463 6.83 16.64 -15.81
N CYS A 464 5.93 16.70 -14.84
CA CYS A 464 4.52 16.33 -14.98
C CYS A 464 3.65 17.58 -15.18
N LEU A 465 2.85 17.58 -16.24
CA LEU A 465 1.68 18.43 -16.41
C LEU A 465 0.44 17.59 -16.13
N PHE A 466 -0.37 18.03 -15.16
CA PHE A 466 -1.59 17.34 -14.77
C PHE A 466 -2.82 17.92 -15.48
N GLN A 467 -3.93 17.18 -15.43
CA GLN A 467 -5.17 17.51 -16.13
C GLN A 467 -5.83 18.81 -15.64
N ASP A 468 -5.60 19.20 -14.38
CA ASP A 468 -6.01 20.50 -13.81
C ASP A 468 -5.07 21.68 -14.20
N GLY A 469 -4.01 21.42 -14.97
CA GLY A 469 -3.03 22.42 -15.41
C GLY A 469 -1.94 22.78 -14.38
N SER A 470 -1.93 22.09 -13.23
CA SER A 470 -0.84 22.14 -12.24
C SER A 470 0.41 21.42 -12.76
N LEU A 471 1.57 21.75 -12.17
CA LEU A 471 2.88 21.22 -12.60
C LEU A 471 3.67 20.68 -11.40
N LEU A 472 4.39 19.59 -11.63
CA LEU A 472 5.36 19.06 -10.67
C LEU A 472 6.63 18.64 -11.40
N SER A 473 7.77 19.19 -10.99
CA SER A 473 9.09 18.70 -11.40
C SER A 473 9.66 17.85 -10.26
N VAL A 474 10.06 16.62 -10.59
CA VAL A 474 10.65 15.67 -9.66
C VAL A 474 12.02 15.26 -10.16
N ASP A 475 13.06 15.53 -9.37
CA ASP A 475 14.40 15.03 -9.59
C ASP A 475 14.60 13.75 -8.77
N LEU A 476 14.71 12.61 -9.46
CA LEU A 476 14.96 11.30 -8.85
C LEU A 476 16.46 10.98 -8.99
N LEU A 477 17.23 11.34 -7.97
CA LEU A 477 18.66 11.11 -7.87
C LEU A 477 18.95 9.68 -7.43
N HIS A 478 19.96 9.06 -8.02
CA HIS A 478 20.53 7.80 -7.53
C HIS A 478 22.02 7.92 -7.18
N GLN A 479 22.60 9.10 -7.43
CA GLN A 479 23.98 9.47 -7.12
C GLN A 479 24.03 10.97 -6.79
N LEU A 480 24.81 11.35 -5.79
CA LEU A 480 25.01 12.75 -5.39
C LEU A 480 26.27 13.30 -6.05
N HIS A 481 26.19 13.60 -7.35
CA HIS A 481 27.32 14.06 -8.16
C HIS A 481 27.10 15.47 -8.71
N ARG A 482 28.19 16.22 -8.91
CA ARG A 482 28.23 17.43 -9.73
C ARG A 482 29.34 17.30 -10.76
N LYS A 483 28.96 17.26 -12.05
CA LYS A 483 29.87 17.01 -13.17
C LYS A 483 30.70 15.74 -12.91
N GLU A 484 32.02 15.85 -12.80
CA GLU A 484 32.95 14.75 -12.51
C GLU A 484 33.11 14.41 -11.02
N LEU A 485 32.64 15.27 -10.11
CA LEU A 485 32.85 15.13 -8.67
C LEU A 485 31.68 14.43 -7.99
N GLN A 486 31.99 13.49 -7.11
CA GLN A 486 31.06 12.96 -6.12
C GLN A 486 31.04 13.88 -4.91
N LEU A 487 29.85 14.33 -4.53
CA LEU A 487 29.63 15.23 -3.40
C LEU A 487 29.56 14.44 -2.09
N LEU A 488 28.74 13.39 -2.08
CA LEU A 488 28.51 12.52 -0.94
C LEU A 488 28.34 11.06 -1.40
N ASP A 489 28.45 10.13 -0.47
CA ASP A 489 28.14 8.73 -0.70
C ASP A 489 26.62 8.49 -0.56
N ALA A 490 25.95 8.23 -1.68
CA ALA A 490 24.49 8.06 -1.72
C ALA A 490 24.00 6.89 -0.83
N PRO A 491 24.62 5.70 -0.86
CA PRO A 491 24.30 4.62 0.08
C PRO A 491 24.39 5.03 1.54
N ALA A 492 25.44 5.77 1.95
CA ALA A 492 25.56 6.26 3.31
C ALA A 492 24.44 7.25 3.69
N VAL A 493 24.05 8.16 2.78
CA VAL A 493 22.94 9.10 3.01
C VAL A 493 21.62 8.36 3.20
N LEU A 494 21.34 7.34 2.37
CA LEU A 494 20.15 6.51 2.50
C LEU A 494 20.16 5.69 3.81
N ALA A 495 21.31 5.12 4.19
CA ALA A 495 21.43 4.29 5.38
C ALA A 495 21.34 5.08 6.70
N GLN A 496 21.71 6.36 6.66
CA GLN A 496 21.69 7.28 7.81
C GLN A 496 20.55 8.31 7.71
N ALA A 497 19.48 7.96 6.99
CA ALA A 497 18.29 8.80 6.91
C ALA A 497 17.63 8.91 8.29
N GLU A 498 17.17 10.11 8.63
CA GLU A 498 16.39 10.40 9.83
C GLU A 498 14.91 10.49 9.45
N GLN A 499 14.01 10.15 10.38
CA GLN A 499 12.57 10.29 10.20
C GLN A 499 12.15 11.73 10.52
N ALA A 500 11.61 12.44 9.53
CA ALA A 500 11.02 13.77 9.73
C ALA A 500 9.54 13.69 10.15
N VAL A 501 8.90 14.86 10.23
CA VAL A 501 7.45 14.99 10.38
C VAL A 501 6.74 14.09 9.36
N ALA A 502 5.68 13.41 9.83
CA ALA A 502 4.86 12.50 9.03
C ALA A 502 5.57 11.22 8.54
N GLY A 503 6.74 10.86 9.09
CA GLY A 503 7.43 9.60 8.76
C GLY A 503 8.09 9.60 7.38
N VAL A 504 8.37 10.79 6.83
CA VAL A 504 9.11 10.93 5.58
C VAL A 504 10.61 10.89 5.90
N PRO A 505 11.38 9.98 5.28
CA PRO A 505 12.82 9.97 5.49
C PRO A 505 13.50 11.20 4.87
N VAL A 506 14.35 11.83 5.65
CA VAL A 506 15.19 12.98 5.26
C VAL A 506 16.66 12.66 5.57
N PRO A 507 17.64 13.37 4.97
CA PRO A 507 19.03 13.17 5.34
C PRO A 507 19.24 13.55 6.80
N SER A 508 20.24 12.93 7.46
CA SER A 508 20.75 13.47 8.72
C SER A 508 21.12 14.94 8.58
N LEU A 509 21.06 15.69 9.67
CA LEU A 509 21.32 17.14 9.64
C LEU A 509 22.67 17.49 8.96
N LEU A 510 23.70 16.67 9.22
CA LEU A 510 25.02 16.82 8.63
C LEU A 510 25.03 16.54 7.12
N HIS A 511 24.35 15.47 6.68
CA HIS A 511 24.21 15.16 5.25
C HIS A 511 23.38 16.22 4.51
N ASP A 512 22.30 16.73 5.09
CA ASP A 512 21.50 17.81 4.47
C ASP A 512 22.35 19.08 4.33
N PHE A 513 23.07 19.46 5.38
CA PHE A 513 23.97 20.62 5.34
C PHE A 513 25.06 20.44 4.29
N ALA A 514 25.83 19.35 4.33
CA ALA A 514 26.92 19.10 3.41
C ALA A 514 26.44 19.08 1.96
N TYR A 515 25.35 18.36 1.67
CA TYR A 515 24.78 18.31 0.33
C TYR A 515 24.32 19.68 -0.16
N THR A 516 23.53 20.39 0.66
CA THR A 516 22.99 21.71 0.30
C THR A 516 24.12 22.72 0.10
N TRP A 517 25.09 22.77 1.00
CA TRP A 517 26.22 23.68 0.94
C TRP A 517 27.08 23.41 -0.30
N LEU A 518 27.48 22.16 -0.54
CA LEU A 518 28.25 21.77 -1.73
C LEU A 518 27.49 22.06 -3.02
N PHE A 519 26.17 21.86 -3.05
CA PHE A 519 25.35 22.12 -4.23
C PHE A 519 25.45 23.59 -4.69
N TYR A 520 25.33 24.55 -3.76
CA TYR A 520 25.42 25.98 -4.10
C TYR A 520 26.86 26.44 -4.30
N TRP A 521 27.80 26.03 -3.44
CA TRP A 521 29.19 26.47 -3.55
C TRP A 521 29.88 25.99 -4.82
N LEU A 522 29.62 24.76 -5.26
CA LEU A 522 30.16 24.24 -6.52
C LEU A 522 29.46 24.82 -7.76
N ASN A 523 28.35 25.53 -7.56
CA ASN A 523 27.69 26.37 -8.57
C ASN A 523 28.14 27.83 -8.52
N GLN A 524 29.15 28.16 -7.71
CA GLN A 524 29.67 29.53 -7.55
C GLN A 524 28.59 30.52 -7.08
N SER A 525 27.70 30.04 -6.22
CA SER A 525 26.58 30.83 -5.71
C SER A 525 26.53 30.76 -4.19
N ASP A 526 26.05 31.85 -3.57
CA ASP A 526 25.74 31.88 -2.16
C ASP A 526 24.64 30.87 -1.81
N LEU A 527 24.67 30.38 -0.56
CA LEU A 527 23.59 29.59 0.00
C LEU A 527 22.37 30.49 0.22
N PRO A 528 21.21 30.21 -0.41
CA PRO A 528 20.04 31.06 -0.25
C PRO A 528 19.58 31.18 1.20
N LEU A 529 19.01 32.33 1.55
CA LEU A 529 18.65 32.68 2.93
C LEU A 529 17.69 31.68 3.58
N THR A 530 16.79 31.06 2.82
CA THR A 530 15.87 30.02 3.31
C THR A 530 16.62 28.80 3.84
N HIS A 531 17.67 28.36 3.13
CA HIS A 531 18.53 27.26 3.55
C HIS A 531 19.39 27.67 4.76
N LEU A 532 19.99 28.86 4.73
CA LEU A 532 20.78 29.35 5.85
C LEU A 532 19.96 29.41 7.15
N ARG A 533 18.74 29.97 7.10
CA ARG A 533 17.83 30.05 8.25
C ARG A 533 17.50 28.67 8.82
N HIS A 534 17.34 27.65 7.98
CA HIS A 534 17.09 26.28 8.44
C HIS A 534 18.23 25.75 9.33
N PHE A 535 19.49 25.98 8.94
CA PHE A 535 20.65 25.56 9.72
C PHE A 535 20.92 26.46 10.95
N GLN A 536 20.65 27.77 10.85
CA GLN A 536 20.80 28.70 11.98
C GLN A 536 19.76 28.52 13.09
N ARG A 537 18.63 27.84 12.81
CA ARG A 537 17.63 27.50 13.82
C ARG A 537 18.05 26.32 14.72
N GLN A 538 19.09 25.59 14.35
CA GLN A 538 19.62 24.49 15.16
C GLN A 538 20.28 25.03 16.43
N CYS A 539 20.38 24.21 17.47
CA CYS A 539 21.08 24.59 18.69
C CYS A 539 22.58 24.87 18.44
N PRO A 540 23.24 25.69 19.28
CA PRO A 540 24.64 26.09 19.08
C PRO A 540 25.61 24.91 18.90
N GLU A 541 25.39 23.81 19.61
CA GLU A 541 26.21 22.60 19.55
C GLU A 541 26.12 21.95 18.15
N ARG A 542 24.91 21.87 17.60
CA ARG A 542 24.68 21.38 16.23
C ARG A 542 25.29 22.31 15.19
N GLN A 543 25.18 23.63 15.36
CA GLN A 543 25.81 24.59 14.46
C GLN A 543 27.34 24.47 14.47
N ALA A 544 27.94 24.30 15.65
CA ALA A 544 29.37 24.06 15.80
C ALA A 544 29.80 22.76 15.11
N ALA A 545 29.01 21.68 15.24
CA ALA A 545 29.26 20.41 14.55
C ALA A 545 29.23 20.56 13.02
N LEU A 546 28.29 21.36 12.47
CA LEU A 546 28.24 21.63 11.03
C LEU A 546 29.49 22.39 10.53
N LEU A 547 30.00 23.34 11.31
CA LEU A 547 31.22 24.07 10.98
C LEU A 547 32.47 23.20 11.13
N ALA A 548 32.55 22.39 12.20
CA ALA A 548 33.61 21.43 12.42
C ALA A 548 33.69 20.42 11.26
N HIS A 549 32.54 19.97 10.76
CA HIS A 549 32.48 19.09 9.59
C HIS A 549 33.15 19.70 8.35
N LEU A 550 32.98 21.01 8.10
CA LEU A 550 33.66 21.68 6.98
C LEU A 550 35.18 21.71 7.16
N GLN A 551 35.64 21.90 8.39
CA GLN A 551 37.06 21.89 8.73
C GLN A 551 37.66 20.49 8.59
N GLU A 552 37.02 19.48 9.19
CA GLU A 552 37.51 18.10 9.21
C GLU A 552 37.48 17.46 7.83
N THR A 553 36.40 17.69 7.07
CA THR A 553 36.18 17.02 5.78
C THR A 553 36.85 17.75 4.62
N TYR A 554 36.83 19.09 4.63
CA TYR A 554 37.31 19.91 3.50
C TYR A 554 38.51 20.79 3.85
N GLY A 555 38.95 20.84 5.11
CA GLY A 555 40.04 21.71 5.54
C GLY A 555 39.67 23.20 5.56
N LEU A 556 38.38 23.53 5.65
CA LEU A 556 37.88 24.91 5.53
C LEU A 556 37.29 25.43 6.84
N THR A 557 37.88 26.50 7.36
CA THR A 557 37.40 27.16 8.59
C THR A 557 36.49 28.34 8.26
N PHE A 558 35.40 28.48 9.02
CA PHE A 558 34.50 29.63 8.99
C PHE A 558 34.12 30.03 10.42
N GLY A 559 34.02 31.34 10.68
CA GLY A 559 33.64 31.84 12.01
C GLY A 559 32.16 31.68 12.35
N SER A 560 31.30 31.46 11.34
CA SER A 560 29.87 31.21 11.53
C SER A 560 29.25 30.55 10.29
N LEU A 561 28.04 30.01 10.43
CA LEU A 561 27.25 29.53 9.29
C LEU A 561 26.92 30.65 8.30
N ALA A 562 26.75 31.89 8.77
CA ALA A 562 26.55 33.05 7.89
C ALA A 562 27.79 33.30 7.03
N CYS A 563 28.99 33.22 7.61
CA CYS A 563 30.25 33.31 6.85
C CYS A 563 30.40 32.16 5.85
N ALA A 564 30.01 30.93 6.22
CA ALA A 564 30.04 29.78 5.32
C ALA A 564 29.00 29.85 4.20
N SER A 565 27.94 30.64 4.36
CA SER A 565 26.88 30.80 3.34
C SER A 565 27.31 31.62 2.13
N VAL A 566 28.30 32.52 2.30
CA VAL A 566 28.77 33.43 1.25
C VAL A 566 29.89 32.76 0.46
N TYR A 567 29.72 32.66 -0.86
CA TYR A 567 30.70 32.07 -1.75
C TYR A 567 32.01 32.87 -1.77
N GLN A 568 33.13 32.17 -1.59
CA GLN A 568 34.46 32.77 -1.60
C GLN A 568 35.36 32.04 -2.60
N PRO A 569 35.79 32.69 -3.71
CA PRO A 569 36.58 32.03 -4.77
C PRO A 569 37.86 31.33 -4.26
N ALA A 570 38.60 31.97 -3.35
CA ALA A 570 39.83 31.41 -2.78
C ALA A 570 39.58 30.10 -2.00
N LYS A 571 38.55 30.08 -1.14
CA LYS A 571 38.14 28.87 -0.41
C LYS A 571 37.52 27.82 -1.32
N ALA A 572 36.83 28.23 -2.39
CA ALA A 572 36.27 27.31 -3.38
C ALA A 572 37.38 26.56 -4.15
N ALA A 573 38.52 27.19 -4.42
CA ALA A 573 39.68 26.52 -5.01
C ALA A 573 40.24 25.43 -4.07
N LEU A 574 40.35 25.73 -2.77
CA LEU A 574 40.74 24.75 -1.74
C LEU A 574 39.71 23.62 -1.62
N LEU A 575 38.41 23.93 -1.64
CA LEU A 575 37.33 22.94 -1.66
C LEU A 575 37.48 21.96 -2.83
N HIS A 576 37.74 22.49 -4.03
CA HIS A 576 37.96 21.64 -5.21
C HIS A 576 39.17 20.73 -5.07
N LEU A 577 40.25 21.19 -4.42
CA LEU A 577 41.41 20.36 -4.13
C LEU A 577 41.04 19.27 -3.12
N ALA A 578 40.38 19.63 -2.02
CA ALA A 578 39.96 18.71 -0.97
C ALA A 578 39.03 17.61 -1.51
N LEU A 579 38.01 17.97 -2.31
CA LEU A 579 37.08 17.02 -2.92
C LEU A 579 37.76 16.04 -3.89
N ARG A 580 38.96 16.34 -4.41
CA ARG A 580 39.70 15.46 -5.32
C ARG A 580 40.59 14.44 -4.60
N GLN A 581 40.83 14.60 -3.30
CA GLN A 581 41.67 13.72 -2.50
C GLN A 581 41.04 12.34 -2.22
N PRO A 582 39.74 12.22 -1.88
CA PRO A 582 39.15 10.93 -1.60
C PRO A 582 39.25 9.96 -2.79
N PRO A 583 39.43 8.64 -2.56
CA PRO A 583 39.51 7.63 -3.63
C PRO A 583 38.31 7.66 -4.57
N ALA A 584 37.13 7.96 -4.02
CA ALA A 584 35.87 8.10 -4.76
C ALA A 584 35.94 9.19 -5.86
N ASN A 585 36.82 10.19 -5.70
CA ASN A 585 37.13 11.27 -6.64
C ASN A 585 38.54 11.17 -7.25
N GLY A 586 39.14 9.98 -7.25
CA GLY A 586 40.40 9.71 -7.95
C GLY A 586 40.34 10.05 -9.45
N ARG A 587 41.51 10.24 -10.05
CA ARG A 587 41.64 10.73 -11.44
C ARG A 587 40.83 9.92 -12.45
N LEU A 588 40.94 8.58 -12.42
CA LEU A 588 40.21 7.68 -13.31
C LEU A 588 38.69 7.75 -13.10
N ALA A 589 38.24 7.77 -11.84
CA ALA A 589 36.83 7.88 -11.50
C ALA A 589 36.22 9.19 -12.02
N ARG A 590 36.96 10.30 -11.87
CA ARG A 590 36.56 11.62 -12.40
C ARG A 590 36.52 11.63 -13.93
N GLN A 591 37.53 11.11 -14.62
CA GLN A 591 37.53 11.05 -16.09
C GLN A 591 36.34 10.25 -16.62
N ARG A 592 36.06 9.08 -16.03
CA ARG A 592 34.89 8.27 -16.39
C ARG A 592 33.57 9.01 -16.16
N ARG A 593 33.40 9.67 -15.01
CA ARG A 593 32.19 10.46 -14.71
C ARG A 593 32.06 11.68 -15.61
N GLY A 594 33.16 12.37 -15.90
CA GLY A 594 33.21 13.52 -16.81
C GLY A 594 32.79 13.14 -18.23
N LEU A 595 33.30 12.01 -18.76
CA LEU A 595 32.87 11.49 -20.05
C LEU A 595 31.37 11.16 -20.06
N ARG A 596 30.88 10.46 -19.03
CA ARG A 596 29.46 10.12 -18.92
C ARG A 596 28.56 11.36 -18.82
N TYR A 597 29.00 12.37 -18.08
CA TYR A 597 28.31 13.66 -17.98
C TYR A 597 28.26 14.35 -19.35
N LEU A 598 29.40 14.46 -20.04
CA LEU A 598 29.48 15.08 -21.36
C LEU A 598 28.57 14.37 -22.38
N LEU A 599 28.60 13.03 -22.42
CA LEU A 599 27.70 12.23 -23.26
C LEU A 599 26.22 12.51 -22.96
N SER A 600 25.84 12.62 -21.68
CA SER A 600 24.47 12.96 -21.30
C SER A 600 24.07 14.38 -21.72
N THR A 601 24.97 15.36 -21.60
CA THR A 601 24.71 16.75 -22.00
C THR A 601 24.61 16.90 -23.53
N VAL A 602 25.42 16.17 -24.30
CA VAL A 602 25.34 16.18 -25.77
C VAL A 602 24.00 15.62 -26.25
N ALA A 603 23.51 14.54 -25.62
CA ALA A 603 22.20 13.97 -25.95
C ALA A 603 21.04 14.96 -25.73
N ASP A 604 21.14 15.85 -24.74
CA ASP A 604 20.13 16.88 -24.47
C ASP A 604 20.19 18.03 -25.50
N PHE A 605 21.38 18.38 -26.01
CA PHE A 605 21.56 19.45 -27.00
C PHE A 605 20.92 19.13 -28.36
N VAL A 606 20.76 17.85 -28.68
CA VAL A 606 20.19 17.36 -29.96
C VAL A 606 18.65 17.35 -29.93
N ARG A 607 18.00 17.72 -28.82
CA ARG A 607 16.52 17.77 -28.69
C ARG A 607 16.01 19.22 -28.57
N PRO A 608 15.64 19.89 -29.69
CA PRO A 608 15.08 21.23 -29.61
C PRO A 608 13.63 21.14 -29.09
N GLY A 609 13.33 21.88 -28.03
CA GLY A 609 11.98 21.90 -27.44
C GLY A 609 11.76 23.17 -26.65
N GLY A 610 11.91 24.31 -27.33
CA GLY A 610 11.51 25.63 -26.83
C GLY A 610 10.18 26.04 -27.46
N LEU A 611 9.37 26.79 -26.72
CA LEU A 611 8.15 27.42 -27.19
C LEU A 611 8.44 28.90 -27.45
N ILE A 612 8.11 29.39 -28.65
CA ILE A 612 8.15 30.83 -28.95
C ILE A 612 6.71 31.36 -28.82
N ILE A 613 6.53 32.37 -27.97
CA ILE A 613 5.26 33.08 -27.80
C ILE A 613 5.45 34.49 -28.33
N THR A 614 4.70 34.84 -29.36
CA THR A 614 4.79 36.16 -30.02
C THR A 614 3.61 37.02 -29.58
N PHE A 615 3.91 38.23 -29.09
CA PHE A 615 2.92 39.25 -28.73
C PHE A 615 2.87 40.32 -29.83
N SER A 616 1.72 40.48 -30.50
CA SER A 616 1.46 41.54 -31.49
C SER A 616 0.50 42.60 -30.93
N GLY A 617 0.67 43.86 -31.31
CA GLY A 617 -0.16 44.98 -30.86
C GLY A 617 0.47 46.36 -31.09
N VAL A 618 -0.39 47.38 -31.19
CA VAL A 618 -0.02 48.80 -31.42
C VAL A 618 0.89 49.34 -30.31
N ASP A 619 1.84 50.20 -30.69
CA ASP A 619 2.79 50.77 -29.74
C ASP A 619 2.11 51.72 -28.75
N GLY A 620 2.52 51.67 -27.48
CA GLY A 620 1.92 52.43 -26.38
C GLY A 620 0.86 51.69 -25.55
N ALA A 621 0.35 50.54 -26.01
CA ALA A 621 -0.76 49.81 -25.34
C ALA A 621 -0.34 48.83 -24.22
N GLY A 622 0.80 49.04 -23.55
CA GLY A 622 1.22 48.18 -22.41
C GLY A 622 1.84 46.82 -22.75
N LYS A 623 2.17 46.56 -24.03
CA LYS A 623 2.79 45.31 -24.54
C LYS A 623 4.02 44.84 -23.71
N SER A 624 4.90 45.76 -23.36
CA SER A 624 6.10 45.45 -22.55
C SER A 624 5.74 44.93 -21.15
N THR A 625 4.70 45.48 -20.52
CA THR A 625 4.22 45.07 -19.20
C THR A 625 3.62 43.67 -19.25
N VAL A 626 2.85 43.36 -20.30
CA VAL A 626 2.29 42.03 -20.52
C VAL A 626 3.40 41.00 -20.76
N ILE A 627 4.40 41.34 -21.59
CA ILE A 627 5.56 40.47 -21.85
C ILE A 627 6.32 40.18 -20.55
N GLU A 628 6.57 41.19 -19.70
CA GLU A 628 7.31 40.96 -18.44
C GLU A 628 6.49 40.14 -17.44
N HIS A 629 5.18 40.38 -17.31
CA HIS A 629 4.31 39.55 -16.47
C HIS A 629 4.23 38.10 -16.96
N VAL A 630 4.13 37.90 -18.28
CA VAL A 630 4.11 36.56 -18.86
C VAL A 630 5.46 35.89 -18.70
N LYS A 631 6.57 36.61 -18.92
CA LYS A 631 7.93 36.12 -18.68
C LYS A 631 8.09 35.71 -17.22
N GLU A 632 7.78 36.57 -16.25
CA GLU A 632 7.85 36.24 -14.83
C GLU A 632 6.99 35.03 -14.48
N ARG A 633 5.74 34.97 -14.97
CA ARG A 633 4.86 33.82 -14.75
C ARG A 633 5.44 32.55 -15.35
N LEU A 634 6.00 32.61 -16.56
CA LEU A 634 6.57 31.45 -17.22
C LEU A 634 7.90 31.02 -16.56
N GLU A 635 8.74 31.96 -16.14
CA GLU A 635 9.97 31.68 -15.39
C GLU A 635 9.65 31.07 -14.02
N LYS A 636 8.67 31.61 -13.30
CA LYS A 636 8.22 31.06 -12.01
C LYS A 636 7.53 29.70 -12.18
N LYS A 637 6.66 29.55 -13.18
CA LYS A 637 5.85 28.34 -13.41
C LYS A 637 6.65 27.20 -14.04
N TRP A 638 7.53 27.48 -15.00
CA TRP A 638 8.26 26.46 -15.76
C TRP A 638 9.75 26.37 -15.39
N ARG A 639 10.26 27.29 -14.55
CA ARG A 639 11.67 27.34 -14.12
C ARG A 639 12.67 27.27 -15.28
N LYS A 640 12.26 27.75 -16.45
CA LYS A 640 13.10 27.86 -17.64
C LYS A 640 13.39 29.33 -17.87
N ARG A 641 14.63 29.61 -18.27
CA ARG A 641 15.00 30.95 -18.73
C ARG A 641 14.08 31.34 -19.89
N VAL A 642 13.31 32.40 -19.71
CA VAL A 642 12.51 32.96 -20.79
C VAL A 642 13.31 34.10 -21.40
N VAL A 643 13.74 33.90 -22.65
CA VAL A 643 14.47 34.94 -23.37
C VAL A 643 13.44 35.81 -24.09
N VAL A 644 13.36 37.07 -23.67
CA VAL A 644 12.55 38.06 -24.39
C VAL A 644 13.36 38.57 -25.58
N ILE A 645 12.91 38.23 -26.78
CA ILE A 645 13.48 38.73 -28.03
C ILE A 645 12.59 39.89 -28.51
N ARG A 646 13.18 41.08 -28.66
CA ARG A 646 12.48 42.22 -29.26
C ARG A 646 12.76 42.22 -30.76
N HIS A 647 11.77 41.86 -31.57
CA HIS A 647 11.86 42.04 -33.01
C HIS A 647 11.60 43.52 -33.32
N ARG A 648 12.67 44.30 -33.52
CA ARG A 648 12.59 45.61 -34.18
C ARG A 648 12.95 45.36 -35.65
N PRO A 649 12.06 45.62 -36.62
CA PRO A 649 12.48 45.64 -38.01
C PRO A 649 13.59 46.67 -38.14
N SER A 650 14.82 46.22 -38.33
CA SER A 650 15.95 47.09 -38.62
C SER A 650 15.81 47.53 -40.07
N VAL A 651 15.42 48.80 -40.26
CA VAL A 651 15.55 49.60 -41.48
C VAL A 651 14.94 48.97 -42.74
N LEU A 652 13.76 49.48 -43.12
CA LEU A 652 13.34 49.54 -44.52
C LEU A 652 13.99 50.76 -45.17
#